data_AF-A0A1R1YLQ7-F1
#
_entry.id   AF-A0A1R1YLQ7-F1
#
_cell.length_a   1.000
_cell.length_b   1.000
_cell.length_c   1.000
_cell.angle_alpha   90.00
_cell.angle_beta   90.00
_cell.angle_gamma   90.00
#
_symmetry.space_group_name_H-M   'P 1'
#
loop_
_entity.id
_entity.type
_entity.pdbx_description
1 polymer ?
#
loop_
_entity_poly.entity_id
_entity_poly.type
_entity_poly.pdbx_seq_one_letter_code
_entity_poly.pdbx_strand_id
1 'polypeptide(L)'
;MLNHFEKNQDLYESLPYEYGENRHKPSNLWGKLTPPYPTNKWWLNLVMGNGDAPIYPYPYTAAAKNSGLAFWYPDKIVQKDRVYLSYKNEWLIGSKSEFVDRRIVCYDDLTVTFAWLTSTSNSDSDMLSGYMKVPFLKGSPYMSAFYYNLTLLFKFTSIAIKSLENIYNNISYIVTLNDDSKWAIFFTQPCVIILDGQNQISSNTSYTGYVRFAFIPEMLLNNDNELVSGHFNTLFAHSLAIPVASTVKFLDNSIIHEYSVSSTSQADKLLLLTLPHHTENLKNPNRPIYPIKYDTLRGQMLGVLGNRWEIFYSRLSGITFFEEKQIPYEFVEIIKSSLLAETLDFAPKESDNSIYFRGKELARFARLALIAYQLGDLDKALNIANSLKSCIQYWLDSRGSNKLIYDTIWGGIVTKHGLADQGADFGNSMYNDHHFHYGHYIYAVSVILFLFGTNDPWFSQYKSRIFALVQDYTNSDLHSKYFTPFRHMDFFDGNSWANGLHVFENSRNQESTSESVNAYYSAYLFYHCVGDLYSANIMNLLLTSEILSSQYYWHTGSQSKQIYPHEFSSNCIVGVLWENSAEFTTWFGNNPEYIYGIQMLPFTPISMALLNSEWLRHSWKVIKRNTIDCNPKISCEWKGLLLMAGAIVDPSITIDDINSLTSFDNGNSRTNALWWLSICRS
;
A
#
# COMPACT_ATOMS: atom_id res chain seq x y z
N MET A 1 -15.67 19.01 -17.31
CA MET A 1 -14.41 18.57 -16.67
C MET A 1 -13.35 19.67 -16.52
N LEU A 2 -13.52 20.89 -17.06
CA LEU A 2 -12.49 21.96 -16.99
C LEU A 2 -12.69 23.05 -15.91
N ASN A 3 -13.77 23.04 -15.10
CA ASN A 3 -14.05 24.09 -14.11
C ASN A 3 -13.97 23.62 -12.63
N HIS A 4 -13.13 22.64 -12.28
CA HIS A 4 -12.99 22.20 -10.87
C HIS A 4 -11.56 22.19 -10.32
N PHE A 5 -10.55 22.34 -11.16
CA PHE A 5 -9.17 22.53 -10.70
C PHE A 5 -8.95 23.89 -10.02
N GLU A 6 -9.86 24.85 -10.19
CA GLU A 6 -9.80 26.16 -9.52
C GLU A 6 -10.19 26.12 -8.03
N LYS A 7 -10.82 25.06 -7.49
CA LYS A 7 -11.33 25.09 -6.10
C LYS A 7 -10.32 24.73 -5.01
N ASN A 8 -9.27 23.97 -5.32
CA ASN A 8 -8.31 23.53 -4.29
C ASN A 8 -7.02 24.36 -4.25
N GLN A 9 -6.69 25.11 -5.32
CA GLN A 9 -5.54 26.02 -5.32
C GLN A 9 -5.73 27.22 -4.38
N ASP A 10 -6.98 27.55 -4.03
CA ASP A 10 -7.34 28.65 -3.12
C ASP A 10 -7.56 28.21 -1.65
N LEU A 11 -7.39 26.93 -1.30
CA LEU A 11 -7.57 26.49 0.09
C LEU A 11 -6.52 27.06 1.04
N TYR A 12 -5.31 27.35 0.53
CA TYR A 12 -4.19 27.90 1.29
C TYR A 12 -3.40 28.91 0.45
N GLU A 13 -3.36 30.17 0.87
CA GLU A 13 -2.29 31.09 0.43
C GLU A 13 -0.94 30.68 1.05
N SER A 14 -0.98 30.09 2.25
CA SER A 14 0.13 29.45 2.97
C SER A 14 -0.39 28.33 3.88
N LEU A 15 0.43 27.31 4.14
CA LEU A 15 -0.01 26.18 4.95
C LEU A 15 -0.35 26.59 6.39
N PRO A 16 -1.45 26.08 6.98
CA PRO A 16 -1.96 26.52 8.26
C PRO A 16 -1.29 25.80 9.45
N TYR A 17 0.00 25.50 9.37
CA TYR A 17 0.79 24.87 10.43
C TYR A 17 2.13 25.57 10.58
N GLU A 18 2.74 25.47 11.77
CA GLU A 18 4.13 25.89 11.94
C GLU A 18 5.06 25.05 11.06
N TYR A 19 6.13 25.66 10.57
CA TYR A 19 7.11 25.00 9.71
C TYR A 19 8.26 24.46 10.55
N GLY A 20 8.73 23.27 10.19
CA GLY A 20 9.90 22.64 10.76
C GLY A 20 10.73 21.94 9.69
N GLU A 21 11.92 21.51 10.08
CA GLU A 21 12.80 20.75 9.21
C GLU A 21 13.04 19.35 9.78
N ASN A 22 12.79 18.33 8.98
CA ASN A 22 13.28 17.00 9.28
C ASN A 22 14.81 16.96 9.29
N ARG A 23 15.38 16.25 10.27
CA ARG A 23 16.84 15.98 10.32
C ARG A 23 17.25 14.89 9.35
N HIS A 24 16.34 13.99 9.01
CA HIS A 24 16.55 13.02 7.95
C HIS A 24 16.40 13.75 6.61
N LYS A 25 17.51 14.02 5.91
CA LYS A 25 17.49 14.74 4.62
C LYS A 25 17.51 13.76 3.44
N PRO A 26 16.87 14.10 2.30
CA PRO A 26 17.00 13.35 1.05
C PRO A 26 18.47 13.18 0.64
N SER A 27 18.84 11.99 0.18
CA SER A 27 20.18 11.71 -0.35
C SER A 27 20.40 12.36 -1.73
N ASN A 28 21.63 12.34 -2.24
CA ASN A 28 21.93 12.74 -3.61
C ASN A 28 21.27 11.84 -4.69
N LEU A 29 20.80 10.65 -4.30
CA LEU A 29 20.13 9.70 -5.18
C LEU A 29 18.77 10.22 -5.69
N TRP A 30 18.21 11.26 -5.06
CA TRP A 30 17.01 11.95 -5.56
C TRP A 30 17.27 12.80 -6.82
N GLY A 31 18.53 12.98 -7.21
CA GLY A 31 18.89 13.67 -8.45
C GLY A 31 18.45 15.13 -8.43
N LYS A 32 17.65 15.53 -9.44
CA LYS A 32 17.14 16.91 -9.61
C LYS A 32 15.72 17.10 -9.04
N LEU A 33 15.16 16.07 -8.42
CA LEU A 33 13.82 16.13 -7.83
C LEU A 33 13.81 17.05 -6.61
N THR A 34 12.68 17.70 -6.39
CA THR A 34 12.45 18.66 -5.30
C THR A 34 11.22 18.26 -4.49
N PRO A 35 11.10 18.68 -3.22
CA PRO A 35 9.92 18.37 -2.43
C PRO A 35 8.63 18.97 -3.04
N PRO A 36 7.45 18.44 -2.70
CA PRO A 36 7.20 17.36 -1.74
C PRO A 36 7.60 15.97 -2.29
N TYR A 37 8.41 15.24 -1.52
CA TYR A 37 8.90 13.92 -1.90
C TYR A 37 7.91 12.82 -1.47
N PRO A 38 7.76 11.75 -2.26
CA PRO A 38 7.06 10.56 -1.82
C PRO A 38 7.81 9.87 -0.68
N THR A 39 7.07 9.34 0.30
CA THR A 39 7.65 8.78 1.52
C THR A 39 7.30 7.31 1.77
N ASN A 40 6.26 6.77 1.13
CA ASN A 40 5.76 5.41 1.40
C ASN A 40 5.61 4.58 0.11
N LYS A 41 6.39 4.89 -0.93
CA LYS A 41 6.32 4.21 -2.24
C LYS A 41 7.20 2.96 -2.25
N TRP A 42 6.79 1.93 -2.98
CA TRP A 42 7.48 0.63 -3.07
C TRP A 42 8.94 0.71 -3.53
N TRP A 43 9.30 1.75 -4.27
CA TRP A 43 10.64 1.94 -4.79
C TRP A 43 11.56 2.78 -3.89
N LEU A 44 11.08 3.23 -2.73
CA LEU A 44 11.80 4.21 -1.90
C LEU A 44 13.21 3.75 -1.50
N ASN A 45 13.44 2.45 -1.35
CA ASN A 45 14.76 1.87 -1.06
C ASN A 45 15.84 2.26 -2.09
N LEU A 46 15.49 2.68 -3.31
CA LEU A 46 16.44 3.19 -4.31
C LEU A 46 17.10 4.51 -3.92
N VAL A 47 16.50 5.28 -3.02
CA VAL A 47 16.93 6.65 -2.68
C VAL A 47 17.14 6.89 -1.20
N MET A 48 16.94 5.86 -0.39
CA MET A 48 17.15 5.88 1.06
C MET A 48 18.40 5.10 1.44
N GLY A 49 19.06 5.53 2.53
CA GLY A 49 20.34 4.96 2.94
C GLY A 49 21.37 5.05 1.80
N ASN A 50 21.98 3.91 1.47
CA ASN A 50 22.91 3.83 0.35
C ASN A 50 22.21 3.67 -1.02
N GLY A 51 20.90 3.40 -1.06
CA GLY A 51 20.17 3.15 -2.31
C GLY A 51 20.36 1.74 -2.90
N ASP A 52 20.88 0.79 -2.12
CA ASP A 52 21.24 -0.56 -2.57
C ASP A 52 20.45 -1.69 -1.91
N ALA A 53 19.49 -1.33 -1.04
CA ALA A 53 18.51 -2.24 -0.50
C ALA A 53 17.52 -2.68 -1.59
N PRO A 54 16.94 -3.89 -1.51
CA PRO A 54 16.05 -4.41 -2.53
C PRO A 54 14.74 -3.61 -2.67
N ILE A 55 14.19 -3.61 -3.89
CA ILE A 55 12.83 -3.25 -4.25
C ILE A 55 12.17 -4.43 -4.97
N TYR A 56 10.84 -4.42 -5.05
CA TYR A 56 10.07 -5.57 -5.50
C TYR A 56 9.12 -5.22 -6.67
N PRO A 57 9.68 -4.94 -7.88
CA PRO A 57 8.91 -4.63 -9.08
C PRO A 57 8.26 -5.88 -9.71
N TYR A 58 7.59 -6.74 -8.91
CA TYR A 58 7.12 -8.09 -9.24
C TYR A 58 6.97 -8.42 -10.74
N PRO A 59 7.47 -9.57 -11.22
CA PRO A 59 7.75 -10.79 -10.45
C PRO A 59 9.19 -10.88 -9.94
N TYR A 60 10.01 -9.87 -10.23
CA TYR A 60 11.41 -9.83 -9.86
C TYR A 60 11.64 -9.10 -8.55
N THR A 61 12.77 -9.42 -7.92
CA THR A 61 13.40 -8.56 -6.93
C THR A 61 14.57 -7.85 -7.60
N ALA A 62 14.79 -6.57 -7.28
CA ALA A 62 15.87 -5.78 -7.85
C ALA A 62 16.58 -4.94 -6.79
N ALA A 63 17.85 -4.63 -7.00
CA ALA A 63 18.62 -3.72 -6.17
C ALA A 63 19.55 -2.88 -7.03
N ALA A 64 19.62 -1.58 -6.78
CA ALA A 64 20.59 -0.75 -7.46
C ALA A 64 21.97 -0.92 -6.79
N LYS A 65 22.96 -1.46 -7.48
CA LYS A 65 24.36 -1.55 -7.01
C LYS A 65 25.21 -0.47 -7.67
N ASN A 66 26.41 -0.20 -7.17
CA ASN A 66 27.28 0.82 -7.77
C ASN A 66 27.69 0.43 -9.21
N SER A 67 27.92 -0.87 -9.43
CA SER A 67 28.32 -1.43 -10.72
C SER A 67 27.17 -1.64 -11.71
N GLY A 68 25.92 -1.38 -11.33
CA GLY A 68 24.75 -1.53 -12.19
C GLY A 68 23.53 -2.08 -11.46
N LEU A 69 22.64 -2.73 -12.20
CA LEU A 69 21.40 -3.29 -11.68
C LEU A 69 21.59 -4.74 -11.28
N ALA A 70 21.28 -5.06 -10.02
CA ALA A 70 21.08 -6.43 -9.59
C ALA A 70 19.60 -6.84 -9.67
N PHE A 71 19.28 -8.05 -10.14
CA PHE A 71 17.92 -8.59 -10.09
C PHE A 71 17.86 -10.12 -10.17
N TRP A 72 16.75 -10.71 -9.74
CA TRP A 72 16.51 -12.17 -9.79
C TRP A 72 15.02 -12.50 -9.73
N TYR A 73 14.68 -13.73 -10.08
CA TYR A 73 13.37 -14.32 -9.82
C TYR A 73 13.46 -15.16 -8.53
N PRO A 74 12.80 -14.76 -7.44
CA PRO A 74 12.99 -15.40 -6.14
C PRO A 74 12.22 -16.71 -6.01
N ASP A 75 12.74 -17.63 -5.17
CA ASP A 75 11.98 -18.79 -4.74
C ASP A 75 11.07 -18.41 -3.57
N LYS A 76 9.93 -19.10 -3.46
CA LYS A 76 9.00 -18.95 -2.33
C LYS A 76 9.33 -19.98 -1.26
N ILE A 77 9.69 -19.49 -0.06
CA ILE A 77 9.95 -20.32 1.12
C ILE A 77 8.73 -20.27 2.03
N VAL A 78 8.27 -21.44 2.46
CA VAL A 78 7.03 -21.62 3.23
C VAL A 78 7.38 -22.13 4.63
N GLN A 79 6.82 -21.48 5.63
CA GLN A 79 6.85 -21.87 7.03
C GLN A 79 5.45 -21.65 7.61
N LYS A 80 5.15 -22.26 8.76
CA LYS A 80 3.85 -22.09 9.44
C LYS A 80 3.54 -20.64 9.78
N ASP A 81 4.51 -19.87 10.26
CA ASP A 81 4.34 -18.48 10.73
C ASP A 81 4.80 -17.44 9.71
N ARG A 82 5.39 -17.87 8.58
CA ARG A 82 5.90 -16.96 7.56
C ARG A 82 5.98 -17.60 6.18
N VAL A 83 5.64 -16.83 5.14
CA VAL A 83 6.00 -17.13 3.74
C VAL A 83 6.86 -15.99 3.24
N TYR A 84 8.00 -16.27 2.60
CA TYR A 84 8.88 -15.21 2.12
C TYR A 84 9.62 -15.58 0.84
N LEU A 85 10.12 -14.56 0.15
CA LEU A 85 10.88 -14.68 -1.09
C LEU A 85 12.38 -14.75 -0.80
N SER A 86 13.07 -15.73 -1.39
CA SER A 86 14.51 -15.94 -1.18
C SER A 86 15.35 -14.80 -1.77
N TYR A 87 16.38 -14.37 -1.05
CA TYR A 87 17.39 -13.47 -1.57
C TYR A 87 18.45 -14.24 -2.37
N LYS A 88 18.63 -13.94 -3.66
CA LYS A 88 19.60 -14.63 -4.54
C LYS A 88 20.63 -13.73 -5.22
N ASN A 89 20.27 -12.48 -5.55
CA ASN A 89 21.16 -11.49 -6.19
C ASN A 89 21.87 -11.98 -7.47
N GLU A 90 21.12 -12.64 -8.37
CA GLU A 90 21.69 -13.47 -9.43
C GLU A 90 22.24 -12.69 -10.61
N TRP A 91 21.41 -11.89 -11.30
CA TRP A 91 21.88 -11.03 -12.37
C TRP A 91 22.50 -9.77 -11.80
N LEU A 92 23.68 -9.40 -12.30
CA LEU A 92 24.26 -8.08 -12.20
C LEU A 92 24.53 -7.57 -13.62
N ILE A 93 23.68 -6.64 -14.09
CA ILE A 93 23.81 -6.03 -15.41
C ILE A 93 24.38 -4.62 -15.30
N GLY A 94 25.33 -4.30 -16.17
CA GLY A 94 25.97 -3.00 -16.19
C GLY A 94 26.84 -2.84 -17.43
N SER A 95 27.95 -2.13 -17.26
CA SER A 95 28.87 -1.80 -18.34
C SER A 95 30.30 -2.23 -18.02
N LYS A 96 31.13 -2.42 -19.05
CA LYS A 96 32.60 -2.49 -18.90
C LYS A 96 33.18 -1.15 -18.46
N SER A 97 32.51 -0.04 -18.78
CA SER A 97 32.84 1.29 -18.26
C SER A 97 32.33 1.43 -16.83
N GLU A 98 33.12 2.06 -15.97
CA GLU A 98 32.73 2.34 -14.59
C GLU A 98 31.62 3.38 -14.51
N PHE A 99 30.62 3.13 -13.66
CA PHE A 99 29.63 4.13 -13.28
C PHE A 99 30.15 4.93 -12.09
N VAL A 100 30.11 6.25 -12.21
CA VAL A 100 30.60 7.19 -11.19
C VAL A 100 29.47 7.91 -10.45
N ASP A 101 28.25 7.79 -10.96
CA ASP A 101 27.05 8.39 -10.37
C ASP A 101 25.80 7.55 -10.64
N ARG A 102 24.83 7.64 -9.73
CA ARG A 102 23.52 6.99 -9.85
C ARG A 102 22.42 7.77 -9.11
N ARG A 103 21.22 7.80 -9.68
CA ARG A 103 20.10 8.60 -9.15
C ARG A 103 18.77 8.28 -9.84
N ILE A 104 17.66 8.62 -9.18
CA ILE A 104 16.36 8.73 -9.83
C ILE A 104 16.40 9.87 -10.86
N VAL A 105 15.72 9.63 -11.99
CA VAL A 105 15.49 10.60 -13.06
C VAL A 105 14.08 11.15 -12.98
N CYS A 106 13.09 10.26 -12.86
CA CYS A 106 11.68 10.60 -12.76
C CYS A 106 10.90 9.45 -12.10
N TYR A 107 9.69 9.75 -11.66
CA TYR A 107 8.73 8.77 -11.16
C TYR A 107 7.30 9.27 -11.46
N ASP A 108 6.35 8.34 -11.38
CA ASP A 108 4.92 8.59 -11.37
C ASP A 108 4.24 7.61 -10.40
N ASP A 109 2.92 7.45 -10.51
CA ASP A 109 2.11 6.60 -9.62
C ASP A 109 2.50 5.11 -9.66
N LEU A 110 3.00 4.60 -10.79
CA LEU A 110 3.30 3.17 -10.98
C LEU A 110 4.76 2.91 -11.40
N THR A 111 5.47 3.91 -11.93
CA THR A 111 6.83 3.76 -12.46
C THR A 111 7.85 4.61 -11.73
N VAL A 112 9.10 4.17 -11.73
CA VAL A 112 10.27 4.96 -11.35
C VAL A 112 11.41 4.66 -12.31
N THR A 113 12.12 5.68 -12.77
CA THR A 113 13.31 5.51 -13.61
C THR A 113 14.57 5.86 -12.82
N PHE A 114 15.48 4.88 -12.70
CA PHE A 114 16.78 5.04 -12.05
C PHE A 114 17.91 4.97 -13.09
N ALA A 115 18.94 5.79 -12.92
CA ALA A 115 20.04 5.92 -13.87
C ALA A 115 21.40 5.64 -13.23
N TRP A 116 22.32 5.13 -14.06
CA TRP A 116 23.75 5.03 -13.80
C TRP A 116 24.51 5.77 -14.90
N LEU A 117 25.44 6.61 -14.52
CA LEU A 117 26.14 7.53 -15.42
C LEU A 117 27.65 7.30 -15.35
N THR A 118 28.34 7.43 -16.49
CA THR A 118 29.82 7.40 -16.54
C THR A 118 30.45 8.79 -16.34
N SER A 119 29.64 9.82 -16.09
CA SER A 119 30.07 11.19 -15.77
C SER A 119 29.24 11.78 -14.63
N THR A 120 29.85 12.68 -13.86
CA THR A 120 29.25 13.36 -12.69
C THR A 120 28.68 14.75 -13.02
N SER A 121 28.72 15.21 -14.28
CA SER A 121 28.63 16.64 -14.62
C SER A 121 27.29 17.39 -14.51
N ASN A 122 26.15 16.90 -14.00
CA ASN A 122 24.87 17.64 -13.81
C ASN A 122 24.26 18.46 -14.99
N SER A 123 24.98 18.75 -16.07
CA SER A 123 24.51 19.45 -17.28
C SER A 123 23.85 18.48 -18.25
N ASP A 124 22.98 18.94 -19.13
CA ASP A 124 22.34 18.08 -20.15
C ASP A 124 23.37 17.44 -21.11
N SER A 125 24.61 17.93 -21.11
CA SER A 125 25.76 17.29 -21.75
C SER A 125 26.18 15.96 -21.11
N ASP A 126 25.69 15.61 -19.91
CA ASP A 126 25.88 14.30 -19.25
C ASP A 126 25.36 13.15 -20.11
N MET A 127 24.26 13.39 -20.84
CA MET A 127 23.63 12.43 -21.75
C MET A 127 24.47 12.20 -23.03
N LEU A 128 25.58 12.92 -23.22
CA LEU A 128 26.56 12.66 -24.30
C LEU A 128 27.66 11.68 -23.85
N SER A 129 27.84 11.49 -22.54
CA SER A 129 28.64 10.40 -21.96
C SER A 129 27.79 9.13 -21.78
N GLY A 130 28.41 7.95 -21.71
CA GLY A 130 27.65 6.70 -21.66
C GLY A 130 26.76 6.58 -20.42
N TYR A 131 25.56 6.00 -20.55
CA TYR A 131 24.64 5.82 -19.41
C TYR A 131 23.72 4.61 -19.56
N MET A 132 23.21 4.15 -18.42
CA MET A 132 22.17 3.13 -18.32
C MET A 132 20.97 3.70 -17.56
N LYS A 133 19.74 3.48 -18.06
CA LYS A 133 18.47 3.86 -17.39
C LYS A 133 17.56 2.65 -17.26
N VAL A 134 16.97 2.47 -16.10
CA VAL A 134 16.07 1.35 -15.80
C VAL A 134 14.72 1.92 -15.37
N PRO A 135 13.69 1.85 -16.23
CA PRO A 135 12.31 2.07 -15.81
C PRO A 135 11.81 0.84 -15.06
N PHE A 136 11.66 0.95 -13.75
CA PHE A 136 11.02 -0.07 -12.95
C PHE A 136 9.50 0.11 -12.97
N LEU A 137 8.80 -1.01 -13.12
CA LEU A 137 7.35 -1.07 -13.10
C LEU A 137 6.94 -2.44 -12.51
N LYS A 138 6.12 -2.43 -11.46
CA LYS A 138 5.47 -3.64 -10.95
C LYS A 138 4.59 -4.26 -12.04
N GLY A 139 4.66 -5.59 -12.17
CA GLY A 139 3.92 -6.34 -13.16
C GLY A 139 4.57 -6.41 -14.54
N SER A 140 5.79 -5.91 -14.73
CA SER A 140 6.50 -6.19 -15.98
C SER A 140 7.07 -7.61 -15.97
N PRO A 141 6.79 -8.47 -16.97
CA PRO A 141 7.48 -9.76 -17.08
C PRO A 141 8.94 -9.61 -17.51
N TYR A 142 9.42 -8.37 -17.71
CA TYR A 142 10.79 -8.08 -18.11
C TYR A 142 11.46 -7.14 -17.11
N MET A 143 12.75 -7.38 -16.83
CA MET A 143 13.64 -6.34 -16.33
C MET A 143 14.25 -5.60 -17.52
N SER A 144 14.06 -4.28 -17.61
CA SER A 144 14.37 -3.50 -18.81
C SER A 144 15.42 -2.41 -18.52
N ALA A 145 16.46 -2.32 -19.35
CA ALA A 145 17.51 -1.32 -19.22
C ALA A 145 17.81 -0.68 -20.58
N PHE A 146 17.69 0.64 -20.68
CA PHE A 146 18.18 1.42 -21.81
C PHE A 146 19.66 1.72 -21.61
N TYR A 147 20.48 1.38 -22.59
CA TYR A 147 21.89 1.75 -22.65
C TYR A 147 22.09 2.80 -23.73
N TYR A 148 23.01 3.73 -23.48
CA TYR A 148 23.48 4.69 -24.46
C TYR A 148 25.00 4.67 -24.49
N ASN A 149 25.58 4.29 -25.62
CA ASN A 149 27.02 4.27 -25.86
C ASN A 149 27.83 3.54 -24.77
N LEU A 150 27.40 2.35 -24.36
CA LEU A 150 28.08 1.53 -23.36
C LEU A 150 28.38 0.14 -23.90
N THR A 151 29.54 -0.41 -23.53
CA THR A 151 29.86 -1.81 -23.79
C THR A 151 29.29 -2.68 -22.69
N LEU A 152 28.40 -3.60 -23.05
CA LEU A 152 27.57 -4.36 -22.12
C LEU A 152 28.39 -5.36 -21.32
N LEU A 153 28.04 -5.50 -20.03
CA LEU A 153 28.58 -6.50 -19.13
C LEU A 153 27.47 -7.06 -18.25
N PHE A 154 27.18 -8.35 -18.40
CA PHE A 154 26.19 -9.06 -17.62
C PHE A 154 26.88 -10.19 -16.86
N LYS A 155 26.61 -10.29 -15.56
CA LYS A 155 27.11 -11.39 -14.73
C LYS A 155 25.94 -12.14 -14.12
N PHE A 156 26.01 -13.46 -14.11
CA PHE A 156 25.12 -14.32 -13.36
C PHE A 156 25.91 -14.95 -12.21
N THR A 157 25.55 -14.65 -10.96
CA THR A 157 26.45 -14.85 -9.81
C THR A 157 26.18 -16.13 -9.02
N SER A 158 24.96 -16.68 -9.09
CA SER A 158 24.54 -17.83 -8.25
C SER A 158 24.98 -19.18 -8.80
N ILE A 159 24.90 -19.39 -10.11
CA ILE A 159 25.28 -20.64 -10.77
C ILE A 159 25.87 -20.39 -12.17
N ALA A 160 26.71 -21.32 -12.66
CA ALA A 160 27.31 -21.23 -13.98
C ALA A 160 26.30 -21.28 -15.14
N ILE A 161 26.59 -20.48 -16.16
CA ILE A 161 25.89 -20.46 -17.45
C ILE A 161 26.37 -21.67 -18.26
N LYS A 162 25.42 -22.54 -18.59
CA LYS A 162 25.62 -23.75 -19.38
C LYS A 162 25.71 -23.44 -20.87
N SER A 163 24.79 -22.61 -21.38
CA SER A 163 24.76 -22.19 -22.78
C SER A 163 24.21 -20.78 -22.97
N LEU A 164 24.64 -20.14 -24.06
CA LEU A 164 24.09 -18.89 -24.58
C LEU A 164 23.74 -19.10 -26.06
N GLU A 165 22.45 -19.13 -26.36
CA GLU A 165 21.93 -19.47 -27.68
C GLU A 165 21.33 -18.23 -28.34
N ASN A 166 21.77 -17.91 -29.56
CA ASN A 166 21.21 -16.84 -30.38
C ASN A 166 20.00 -17.38 -31.15
N ILE A 167 18.82 -16.84 -30.89
CA ILE A 167 17.57 -17.39 -31.45
C ILE A 167 17.17 -16.62 -32.71
N TYR A 168 17.11 -15.30 -32.65
CA TYR A 168 16.74 -14.47 -33.80
C TYR A 168 17.73 -13.32 -33.97
N ASN A 169 18.50 -13.33 -35.06
CA ASN A 169 19.25 -12.20 -35.63
C ASN A 169 19.98 -11.28 -34.61
N ASN A 170 20.58 -11.84 -33.56
CA ASN A 170 21.22 -11.08 -32.47
C ASN A 170 20.28 -10.10 -31.72
N ILE A 171 18.97 -10.27 -31.83
CA ILE A 171 17.95 -9.51 -31.08
C ILE A 171 17.28 -10.33 -29.99
N SER A 172 17.47 -11.65 -29.99
CA SER A 172 17.01 -12.53 -28.92
C SER A 172 18.01 -13.65 -28.62
N TYR A 173 18.20 -13.90 -27.33
CA TYR A 173 19.05 -14.97 -26.83
C TYR A 173 18.33 -15.76 -25.73
N ILE A 174 18.67 -17.05 -25.61
CA ILE A 174 18.33 -17.89 -24.46
C ILE A 174 19.61 -18.20 -23.70
N VAL A 175 19.58 -17.95 -22.39
CA VAL A 175 20.62 -18.34 -21.44
C VAL A 175 20.10 -19.54 -20.68
N THR A 176 20.82 -20.66 -20.76
CA THR A 176 20.53 -21.86 -19.95
C THR A 176 21.58 -21.96 -18.85
N LEU A 177 21.14 -22.14 -17.61
CA LEU A 177 22.00 -22.29 -16.43
C LEU A 177 22.30 -23.77 -16.15
N ASN A 178 23.26 -24.07 -15.27
CA ASN A 178 23.64 -25.46 -14.97
C ASN A 178 22.56 -26.25 -14.20
N ASP A 179 21.55 -25.58 -13.62
CA ASP A 179 20.35 -26.19 -13.06
C ASP A 179 19.21 -26.32 -14.09
N ASP A 180 19.52 -26.12 -15.37
CA ASP A 180 18.62 -26.13 -16.52
C ASP A 180 17.56 -25.02 -16.54
N SER A 181 17.57 -24.09 -15.57
CA SER A 181 16.69 -22.93 -15.62
C SER A 181 17.09 -21.97 -16.74
N LYS A 182 16.09 -21.29 -17.33
CA LYS A 182 16.27 -20.47 -18.54
C LYS A 182 15.86 -19.02 -18.37
N TRP A 183 16.65 -18.15 -18.98
CA TRP A 183 16.37 -16.72 -19.13
C TRP A 183 16.42 -16.33 -20.60
N ALA A 184 15.54 -15.41 -21.01
CA ALA A 184 15.57 -14.77 -22.31
C ALA A 184 16.19 -13.37 -22.20
N ILE A 185 16.99 -12.99 -23.21
CA ILE A 185 17.51 -11.63 -23.38
C ILE A 185 17.03 -11.09 -24.72
N PHE A 186 16.41 -9.91 -24.72
CA PHE A 186 15.89 -9.25 -25.92
C PHE A 186 16.55 -7.89 -26.12
N PHE A 187 16.84 -7.54 -27.37
CA PHE A 187 17.44 -6.26 -27.76
C PHE A 187 16.55 -5.51 -28.75
N THR A 188 16.45 -4.20 -28.60
CA THR A 188 15.75 -3.35 -29.58
C THR A 188 16.53 -3.14 -30.87
N GLN A 189 17.85 -3.34 -30.83
CA GLN A 189 18.75 -3.30 -31.99
C GLN A 189 19.65 -4.54 -31.94
N PRO A 190 20.05 -5.13 -33.09
CA PRO A 190 20.94 -6.28 -33.09
C PRO A 190 22.22 -6.03 -32.28
N CYS A 191 22.53 -6.91 -31.33
CA CYS A 191 23.72 -6.82 -30.50
C CYS A 191 24.38 -8.19 -30.36
N VAL A 192 25.62 -8.30 -30.84
CA VAL A 192 26.40 -9.53 -30.66
C VAL A 192 26.94 -9.56 -29.23
N ILE A 193 26.45 -10.52 -28.44
CA ILE A 193 26.98 -10.84 -27.11
C ILE A 193 27.65 -12.21 -27.12
N ILE A 194 28.67 -12.36 -26.27
CA ILE A 194 29.45 -13.58 -26.13
C ILE A 194 29.49 -14.02 -24.67
N LEU A 195 29.50 -15.34 -24.45
CA LEU A 195 29.77 -15.94 -23.15
C LEU A 195 31.28 -15.88 -22.90
N ASP A 196 31.70 -14.97 -22.03
CA ASP A 196 33.08 -14.65 -21.68
C ASP A 196 33.41 -15.23 -20.30
N GLY A 197 33.62 -16.54 -20.25
CA GLY A 197 33.77 -17.31 -19.01
C GLY A 197 32.46 -17.95 -18.53
N GLN A 198 32.50 -18.60 -17.36
CA GLN A 198 31.37 -19.44 -16.90
C GLN A 198 30.17 -18.65 -16.37
N ASN A 199 30.32 -17.36 -16.06
CA ASN A 199 29.32 -16.53 -15.35
C ASN A 199 29.11 -15.15 -15.99
N GLN A 200 29.71 -14.88 -17.14
CA GLN A 200 29.80 -13.52 -17.67
C GLN A 200 29.46 -13.50 -19.16
N ILE A 201 28.57 -12.59 -19.55
CA ILE A 201 28.21 -12.30 -20.92
C ILE A 201 28.59 -10.85 -21.21
N SER A 202 29.20 -10.59 -22.37
CA SER A 202 29.56 -9.21 -22.74
C SER A 202 29.41 -8.91 -24.22
N SER A 203 29.31 -7.63 -24.57
CA SER A 203 29.46 -7.17 -25.95
C SER A 203 30.91 -6.74 -26.24
N ASN A 204 31.27 -6.73 -27.52
CA ASN A 204 32.58 -6.23 -27.98
C ASN A 204 32.53 -4.78 -28.44
N THR A 205 31.35 -4.29 -28.84
CA THR A 205 31.11 -2.91 -29.24
C THR A 205 30.16 -2.22 -28.26
N SER A 206 30.16 -0.89 -28.28
CA SER A 206 29.14 -0.12 -27.57
C SER A 206 27.75 -0.42 -28.14
N TYR A 207 26.76 -0.35 -27.27
CA TYR A 207 25.36 -0.56 -27.59
C TYR A 207 24.54 0.67 -27.20
N THR A 208 23.55 0.98 -28.04
CA THR A 208 22.53 1.99 -27.77
C THR A 208 21.16 1.39 -28.08
N GLY A 209 20.30 1.33 -27.07
CA GLY A 209 18.98 0.70 -27.15
C GLY A 209 18.58 0.06 -25.84
N TYR A 210 17.39 -0.54 -25.79
CA TYR A 210 16.96 -1.33 -24.66
C TYR A 210 17.50 -2.76 -24.73
N VAL A 211 17.82 -3.30 -23.56
CA VAL A 211 18.04 -4.71 -23.29
C VAL A 211 16.99 -5.14 -22.26
N ARG A 212 16.30 -6.25 -22.50
CA ARG A 212 15.26 -6.78 -21.61
C ARG A 212 15.56 -8.22 -21.23
N PHE A 213 15.43 -8.54 -19.96
CA PHE A 213 15.64 -9.88 -19.41
C PHE A 213 14.31 -10.44 -18.92
N ALA A 214 14.03 -11.71 -19.20
CA ALA A 214 12.83 -12.39 -18.70
C ALA A 214 13.16 -13.81 -18.25
N PHE A 215 12.68 -14.21 -17.07
CA PHE A 215 12.76 -15.59 -16.61
C PHE A 215 11.71 -16.45 -17.33
N ILE A 216 12.04 -17.70 -17.64
CA ILE A 216 11.12 -18.67 -18.25
C ILE A 216 10.75 -19.72 -17.19
N PRO A 217 9.58 -19.61 -16.53
CA PRO A 217 9.21 -20.50 -15.43
C PRO A 217 8.67 -21.84 -15.94
N GLU A 218 9.55 -22.72 -16.43
CA GLU A 218 9.18 -24.01 -17.07
C GLU A 218 8.29 -24.89 -16.19
N MET A 219 8.54 -24.89 -14.87
CA MET A 219 7.72 -25.62 -13.90
C MET A 219 6.26 -25.16 -13.85
N LEU A 220 5.99 -23.85 -14.02
CA LEU A 220 4.62 -23.31 -14.10
C LEU A 220 3.94 -23.62 -15.46
N LEU A 221 4.73 -24.10 -16.41
CA LEU A 221 4.32 -24.53 -17.75
C LEU A 221 4.35 -26.06 -17.87
N ASN A 222 4.35 -26.78 -16.74
CA ASN A 222 4.39 -28.25 -16.65
C ASN A 222 5.58 -28.90 -17.37
N ASN A 223 6.67 -28.15 -17.59
CA ASN A 223 7.80 -28.56 -18.44
C ASN A 223 7.37 -29.03 -19.85
N ASP A 224 6.23 -28.51 -20.33
CA ASP A 224 5.71 -28.82 -21.65
C ASP A 224 6.46 -27.98 -22.70
N ASN A 225 7.12 -28.66 -23.64
CA ASN A 225 7.96 -27.99 -24.63
C ASN A 225 7.19 -27.01 -25.53
N GLU A 226 5.92 -27.29 -25.85
CA GLU A 226 5.09 -26.40 -26.65
C GLU A 226 4.73 -25.14 -25.86
N LEU A 227 4.33 -25.30 -24.59
CA LEU A 227 4.02 -24.17 -23.72
C LEU A 227 5.25 -23.31 -23.42
N VAL A 228 6.41 -23.92 -23.18
CA VAL A 228 7.68 -23.21 -22.96
C VAL A 228 8.08 -22.42 -24.20
N SER A 229 7.99 -23.02 -25.39
CA SER A 229 8.29 -22.35 -26.66
C SER A 229 7.30 -21.22 -26.94
N GLY A 230 6.00 -21.46 -26.72
CA GLY A 230 4.93 -20.47 -26.86
C GLY A 230 5.08 -19.29 -25.90
N HIS A 231 5.53 -19.55 -24.67
CA HIS A 231 5.84 -18.53 -23.67
C HIS A 231 7.01 -17.64 -24.14
N PHE A 232 8.13 -18.24 -24.57
CA PHE A 232 9.25 -17.50 -25.13
C PHE A 232 8.85 -16.67 -26.35
N ASN A 233 8.12 -17.26 -27.30
CA ASN A 233 7.67 -16.57 -28.51
C ASN A 233 6.74 -15.40 -28.19
N THR A 234 5.88 -15.53 -27.18
CA THR A 234 5.03 -14.44 -26.69
C THR A 234 5.90 -13.33 -26.07
N LEU A 235 6.85 -13.66 -25.18
CA LEU A 235 7.78 -12.67 -24.63
C LEU A 235 8.55 -11.93 -25.75
N PHE A 236 9.04 -12.65 -26.75
CA PHE A 236 9.74 -12.06 -27.88
C PHE A 236 8.84 -11.12 -28.69
N ALA A 237 7.64 -11.54 -29.06
CA ALA A 237 6.69 -10.76 -29.86
C ALA A 237 6.26 -9.44 -29.20
N HIS A 238 6.29 -9.40 -27.87
CA HIS A 238 5.90 -8.24 -27.05
C HIS A 238 7.10 -7.46 -26.48
N SER A 239 8.33 -7.89 -26.76
CA SER A 239 9.56 -7.32 -26.17
C SER A 239 9.83 -5.85 -26.53
N LEU A 240 9.32 -5.36 -27.68
CA LEU A 240 9.49 -3.97 -28.10
C LEU A 240 8.49 -2.99 -27.44
N ALA A 241 7.44 -3.48 -26.80
CA ALA A 241 6.51 -2.66 -26.04
C ALA A 241 7.06 -2.42 -24.63
N ILE A 242 7.84 -1.36 -24.48
CA ILE A 242 8.58 -1.06 -23.24
C ILE A 242 7.89 0.08 -22.51
N PRO A 243 7.35 -0.15 -21.30
CA PRO A 243 6.73 0.90 -20.51
C PRO A 243 7.80 1.85 -19.96
N VAL A 244 7.54 3.16 -20.03
CA VAL A 244 8.48 4.22 -19.60
C VAL A 244 7.88 5.25 -18.67
N ALA A 245 6.55 5.34 -18.62
CA ALA A 245 5.80 6.19 -17.72
C ALA A 245 4.36 5.67 -17.57
N SER A 246 3.64 6.17 -16.59
CA SER A 246 2.23 5.87 -16.39
C SER A 246 1.44 7.02 -15.80
N THR A 247 0.12 6.89 -15.79
CA THR A 247 -0.78 7.79 -15.07
C THR A 247 -1.95 7.00 -14.53
N VAL A 248 -2.36 7.30 -13.30
CA VAL A 248 -3.59 6.78 -12.70
C VAL A 248 -4.71 7.80 -12.83
N LYS A 249 -5.88 7.35 -13.28
CA LYS A 249 -7.09 8.18 -13.43
C LYS A 249 -8.27 7.51 -12.75
N PHE A 250 -9.23 8.31 -12.33
CA PHE A 250 -10.47 7.85 -11.71
C PHE A 250 -11.65 8.25 -12.59
N LEU A 251 -12.51 7.28 -12.91
CA LEU A 251 -13.71 7.51 -13.70
C LEU A 251 -14.80 6.55 -13.24
N ASP A 252 -15.96 7.07 -12.87
CA ASP A 252 -17.09 6.28 -12.36
C ASP A 252 -16.63 5.31 -11.24
N ASN A 253 -16.83 4.01 -11.44
CA ASN A 253 -16.40 2.94 -10.52
C ASN A 253 -15.05 2.33 -10.90
N SER A 254 -14.18 3.07 -11.61
CA SER A 254 -12.92 2.56 -12.12
C SER A 254 -11.70 3.34 -11.66
N ILE A 255 -10.66 2.57 -11.34
CA ILE A 255 -9.27 3.02 -11.29
C ILE A 255 -8.65 2.61 -12.63
N ILE A 256 -8.17 3.59 -13.39
CA ILE A 256 -7.65 3.41 -14.74
C ILE A 256 -6.15 3.62 -14.70
N HIS A 257 -5.38 2.61 -15.13
CA HIS A 257 -3.95 2.75 -15.36
C HIS A 257 -3.71 2.95 -16.85
N GLU A 258 -3.06 4.05 -17.21
CA GLU A 258 -2.61 4.31 -18.57
C GLU A 258 -1.09 4.27 -18.62
N TYR A 259 -0.55 3.35 -19.41
CA TYR A 259 0.88 3.16 -19.58
C TYR A 259 1.36 3.80 -20.87
N SER A 260 2.41 4.60 -20.76
CA SER A 260 3.14 5.13 -21.91
C SER A 260 4.28 4.19 -22.26
N VAL A 261 4.40 3.88 -23.55
CA VAL A 261 5.47 3.03 -24.09
C VAL A 261 6.51 3.84 -24.85
N SER A 262 7.75 3.35 -24.91
CA SER A 262 8.86 4.03 -25.60
C SER A 262 8.61 4.26 -27.10
N SER A 263 7.78 3.44 -27.73
CA SER A 263 7.29 3.62 -29.10
C SER A 263 5.79 3.43 -29.14
N THR A 264 5.05 4.50 -29.45
CA THR A 264 3.57 4.52 -29.42
C THR A 264 2.94 3.49 -30.37
N SER A 265 3.63 3.11 -31.45
CA SER A 265 3.16 2.04 -32.36
C SER A 265 3.15 0.65 -31.73
N GLN A 266 3.72 0.48 -30.53
CA GLN A 266 3.75 -0.78 -29.79
C GLN A 266 2.75 -0.81 -28.61
N ALA A 267 1.95 0.24 -28.42
CA ALA A 267 1.07 0.40 -27.24
C ALA A 267 0.13 -0.80 -27.04
N ASP A 268 -0.56 -1.25 -28.09
CA ASP A 268 -1.49 -2.39 -28.03
C ASP A 268 -0.79 -3.73 -27.76
N LYS A 269 0.54 -3.77 -27.90
CA LYS A 269 1.37 -4.95 -27.64
C LYS A 269 2.00 -4.95 -26.25
N LEU A 270 1.74 -3.94 -25.42
CA LEU A 270 2.27 -3.93 -24.05
C LEU A 270 1.78 -5.17 -23.30
N LEU A 271 2.73 -6.00 -22.85
CA LEU A 271 2.46 -7.17 -22.02
C LEU A 271 2.82 -6.85 -20.57
N LEU A 272 1.82 -6.93 -19.70
CA LEU A 272 1.95 -6.74 -18.25
C LEU A 272 1.26 -7.90 -17.50
N LEU A 273 1.58 -8.04 -16.23
CA LEU A 273 1.14 -9.13 -15.36
C LEU A 273 0.15 -8.63 -14.32
N THR A 274 -1.04 -9.19 -14.29
CA THR A 274 -2.07 -8.88 -13.29
C THR A 274 -1.80 -9.65 -12.00
N LEU A 275 -1.98 -9.00 -10.83
CA LEU A 275 -2.17 -9.69 -9.56
C LEU A 275 -3.54 -10.40 -9.52
N PRO A 276 -3.79 -11.29 -8.55
CA PRO A 276 -5.11 -11.93 -8.41
C PRO A 276 -6.28 -10.95 -8.32
N HIS A 277 -6.17 -9.87 -7.53
CA HIS A 277 -7.25 -8.89 -7.40
C HIS A 277 -7.49 -8.08 -8.69
N HIS A 278 -6.43 -7.79 -9.46
CA HIS A 278 -6.57 -7.22 -10.81
C HIS A 278 -7.29 -8.19 -11.73
N THR A 279 -6.92 -9.47 -11.71
CA THR A 279 -7.48 -10.50 -12.61
C THR A 279 -9.01 -10.59 -12.50
N GLU A 280 -9.56 -10.43 -11.29
CA GLU A 280 -11.00 -10.49 -11.04
C GLU A 280 -11.74 -9.20 -11.44
N ASN A 281 -11.09 -8.04 -11.33
CA ASN A 281 -11.74 -6.73 -11.52
C ASN A 281 -11.36 -6.02 -12.82
N LEU A 282 -10.41 -6.55 -13.60
CA LEU A 282 -9.98 -5.95 -14.86
C LEU A 282 -11.09 -6.12 -15.91
N LYS A 283 -11.55 -5.01 -16.47
CA LYS A 283 -12.60 -4.99 -17.49
C LYS A 283 -12.04 -5.40 -18.86
N ASN A 284 -12.71 -6.36 -19.51
CA ASN A 284 -12.38 -6.83 -20.87
C ASN A 284 -10.88 -7.15 -21.09
N PRO A 285 -10.25 -8.01 -20.25
CA PRO A 285 -8.82 -8.26 -20.34
C PRO A 285 -8.47 -8.98 -21.65
N ASN A 286 -7.59 -8.38 -22.46
CA ASN A 286 -6.99 -9.06 -23.61
C ASN A 286 -5.83 -9.94 -23.13
N ARG A 287 -5.78 -11.20 -23.52
CA ARG A 287 -4.75 -12.16 -23.06
C ARG A 287 -3.96 -12.71 -24.24
N PRO A 288 -2.66 -12.99 -24.06
CA PRO A 288 -1.87 -13.67 -25.07
C PRO A 288 -2.41 -15.09 -25.33
N ILE A 289 -2.16 -15.61 -26.53
CA ILE A 289 -2.58 -16.97 -26.94
C ILE A 289 -1.93 -18.02 -26.03
N TYR A 290 -0.62 -17.90 -25.81
CA TYR A 290 0.11 -18.74 -24.87
C TYR A 290 0.15 -18.08 -23.49
N PRO A 291 -0.02 -18.86 -22.41
CA PRO A 291 -0.07 -18.31 -21.06
C PRO A 291 1.27 -17.73 -20.63
N ILE A 292 1.24 -16.47 -20.19
CA ILE A 292 2.33 -15.84 -19.45
C ILE A 292 1.95 -15.87 -17.96
N LYS A 293 2.73 -16.60 -17.15
CA LYS A 293 2.44 -16.83 -15.74
C LYS A 293 3.72 -16.71 -14.92
N TYR A 294 3.64 -16.06 -13.77
CA TYR A 294 4.71 -16.01 -12.77
C TYR A 294 4.11 -16.25 -11.39
N ASP A 295 4.84 -16.92 -10.50
CA ASP A 295 4.42 -17.07 -9.11
C ASP A 295 5.11 -16.01 -8.25
N THR A 296 4.37 -15.40 -7.34
CA THR A 296 4.89 -14.35 -6.44
C THR A 296 4.36 -14.57 -5.03
N LEU A 297 4.82 -13.76 -4.07
CA LEU A 297 4.27 -13.75 -2.72
C LEU A 297 2.75 -13.53 -2.72
N ARG A 298 2.26 -12.64 -3.59
CA ARG A 298 0.85 -12.25 -3.70
C ARG A 298 0.04 -13.17 -4.63
N GLY A 299 0.53 -14.39 -4.86
CA GLY A 299 -0.08 -15.40 -5.71
C GLY A 299 0.40 -15.35 -7.16
N GLN A 300 -0.26 -16.11 -8.02
CA GLN A 300 0.09 -16.21 -9.44
C GLN A 300 -0.31 -14.93 -10.19
N MET A 301 0.65 -14.35 -10.90
CA MET A 301 0.40 -13.25 -11.83
C MET A 301 0.15 -13.76 -13.24
N LEU A 302 -0.75 -13.10 -13.99
CA LEU A 302 -1.17 -13.52 -15.33
C LEU A 302 -0.96 -12.43 -16.38
N GLY A 303 -0.45 -12.80 -17.55
CA GLY A 303 -0.26 -11.89 -18.68
C GLY A 303 -1.56 -11.31 -19.24
N VAL A 304 -1.55 -10.00 -19.48
CA VAL A 304 -2.57 -9.26 -20.22
C VAL A 304 -1.91 -8.27 -21.18
N LEU A 305 -2.60 -8.00 -22.29
CA LEU A 305 -2.16 -7.16 -23.38
C LEU A 305 -2.87 -5.80 -23.36
N GLY A 306 -2.14 -4.78 -23.80
CA GLY A 306 -2.64 -3.41 -23.96
C GLY A 306 -2.08 -2.47 -22.90
N ASN A 307 -2.03 -1.19 -23.24
CA ASN A 307 -1.45 -0.15 -22.41
C ASN A 307 -2.48 0.62 -21.56
N ARG A 308 -3.73 0.14 -21.50
CA ARG A 308 -4.76 0.71 -20.64
C ARG A 308 -5.44 -0.40 -19.85
N TRP A 309 -5.40 -0.30 -18.54
CA TRP A 309 -6.14 -1.17 -17.63
C TRP A 309 -7.28 -0.38 -17.01
N GLU A 310 -8.48 -0.95 -17.03
CA GLU A 310 -9.64 -0.41 -16.33
C GLU A 310 -10.01 -1.41 -15.24
N ILE A 311 -9.57 -1.15 -14.02
CA ILE A 311 -9.93 -1.92 -12.84
C ILE A 311 -11.30 -1.41 -12.42
N PHE A 312 -12.34 -2.21 -12.63
CA PHE A 312 -13.73 -1.82 -12.44
C PHE A 312 -14.34 -2.57 -11.26
N TYR A 313 -14.85 -1.82 -10.29
CA TYR A 313 -15.56 -2.37 -9.15
C TYR A 313 -17.07 -2.35 -9.43
N SER A 314 -17.66 -3.53 -9.59
CA SER A 314 -19.11 -3.68 -9.83
C SER A 314 -19.96 -3.10 -8.69
N ARG A 315 -19.42 -3.09 -7.48
CA ARG A 315 -19.99 -2.46 -6.30
C ARG A 315 -18.89 -1.76 -5.51
N LEU A 316 -19.03 -0.46 -5.31
CA LEU A 316 -18.24 0.30 -4.34
C LEU A 316 -18.78 0.02 -2.93
N SER A 317 -17.94 0.22 -1.91
CA SER A 317 -18.37 0.11 -0.52
C SER A 317 -19.63 0.95 -0.26
N GLY A 318 -19.54 2.26 -0.50
CA GLY A 318 -20.65 3.18 -0.34
C GLY A 318 -21.19 3.32 1.10
N ILE A 319 -20.56 2.66 2.07
CA ILE A 319 -20.98 2.68 3.48
C ILE A 319 -20.85 4.09 4.04
N THR A 320 -21.92 4.58 4.66
CA THR A 320 -21.99 5.91 5.30
C THR A 320 -21.82 5.79 6.82
N PHE A 321 -22.19 6.81 7.60
CA PHE A 321 -22.10 6.81 9.07
C PHE A 321 -22.85 5.67 9.78
N PHE A 322 -23.77 5.00 9.09
CA PHE A 322 -24.61 3.95 9.65
C PHE A 322 -24.64 2.72 8.74
N GLU A 323 -24.91 1.58 9.38
CA GLU A 323 -25.34 0.37 8.71
C GLU A 323 -26.78 0.50 8.22
N GLU A 324 -27.14 -0.25 7.17
CA GLU A 324 -28.53 -0.31 6.69
C GLU A 324 -29.47 -0.91 7.75
N LYS A 325 -28.93 -1.80 8.59
CA LYS A 325 -29.68 -2.48 9.64
C LYS A 325 -29.98 -1.57 10.83
N GLN A 326 -31.15 -1.75 11.41
CA GLN A 326 -31.61 -1.01 12.59
C GLN A 326 -31.26 -1.75 13.88
N ILE A 327 -31.16 -1.02 14.99
CA ILE A 327 -30.98 -1.59 16.33
C ILE A 327 -32.28 -2.34 16.71
N PRO A 328 -32.24 -3.65 16.98
CA PRO A 328 -33.42 -4.38 17.44
C PRO A 328 -33.94 -3.83 18.78
N TYR A 329 -35.27 -3.87 18.97
CA TYR A 329 -35.94 -3.25 20.11
C TYR A 329 -35.38 -3.73 21.47
N GLU A 330 -35.07 -5.03 21.58
CA GLU A 330 -34.52 -5.66 22.77
C GLU A 330 -33.10 -5.18 23.15
N PHE A 331 -32.37 -4.57 22.21
CA PHE A 331 -31.04 -3.99 22.46
C PHE A 331 -31.08 -2.50 22.83
N VAL A 332 -32.19 -1.80 22.60
CA VAL A 332 -32.27 -0.34 22.78
C VAL A 332 -31.96 0.07 24.22
N GLU A 333 -32.66 -0.50 25.20
CA GLU A 333 -32.53 -0.11 26.62
C GLU A 333 -31.14 -0.46 27.19
N ILE A 334 -30.55 -1.59 26.79
CA ILE A 334 -29.23 -1.98 27.29
C ILE A 334 -28.12 -1.12 26.68
N ILE A 335 -28.19 -0.78 25.38
CA ILE A 335 -27.21 0.13 24.76
C ILE A 335 -27.35 1.52 25.37
N LYS A 336 -28.59 2.01 25.58
CA LYS A 336 -28.85 3.30 26.21
C LYS A 336 -28.30 3.35 27.64
N SER A 337 -28.52 2.31 28.43
CA SER A 337 -27.98 2.20 29.79
C SER A 337 -26.45 2.17 29.79
N SER A 338 -25.83 1.40 28.88
CA SER A 338 -24.38 1.37 28.71
C SER A 338 -23.83 2.74 28.32
N LEU A 339 -24.47 3.43 27.37
CA LEU A 339 -24.08 4.76 26.91
C LEU A 339 -24.13 5.80 28.04
N LEU A 340 -25.11 5.70 28.95
CA LEU A 340 -25.20 6.56 30.14
C LEU A 340 -24.05 6.33 31.12
N ALA A 341 -23.51 5.11 31.19
CA ALA A 341 -22.39 4.75 32.05
C ALA A 341 -21.00 5.08 31.47
N GLU A 342 -20.90 5.43 30.18
CA GLU A 342 -19.63 5.79 29.55
C GLU A 342 -19.03 7.05 30.20
N THR A 343 -17.80 6.95 30.68
CA THR A 343 -17.03 8.09 31.18
C THR A 343 -16.13 8.61 30.07
N LEU A 344 -16.35 9.86 29.65
CA LEU A 344 -15.62 10.49 28.54
C LEU A 344 -14.72 11.59 29.06
N ASP A 345 -13.41 11.44 28.83
CA ASP A 345 -12.40 12.43 29.18
C ASP A 345 -12.12 13.38 28.00
N PHE A 346 -12.81 14.52 28.02
CA PHE A 346 -12.63 15.60 27.04
C PHE A 346 -11.50 16.57 27.40
N ALA A 347 -10.74 16.34 28.49
CA ALA A 347 -9.63 17.21 28.82
C ALA A 347 -8.55 17.13 27.73
N PRO A 348 -8.02 18.26 27.25
CA PRO A 348 -6.76 18.27 26.52
C PRO A 348 -5.66 17.74 27.44
N LYS A 349 -4.96 16.69 27.01
CA LYS A 349 -3.84 16.11 27.77
C LYS A 349 -2.58 16.86 27.35
N GLU A 350 -1.84 17.41 28.31
CA GLU A 350 -0.51 18.02 28.07
C GLU A 350 0.64 17.04 28.32
N SER A 351 0.41 16.05 29.19
CA SER A 351 1.42 15.12 29.71
C SER A 351 1.54 13.79 28.95
N ASP A 352 0.59 13.49 28.06
CA ASP A 352 0.50 12.24 27.32
C ASP A 352 0.01 12.54 25.90
N ASN A 353 0.95 12.86 25.00
CA ASN A 353 0.66 13.50 23.72
C ASN A 353 0.95 12.57 22.54
N SER A 354 0.61 11.29 22.65
CA SER A 354 0.63 10.44 21.46
C SER A 354 -0.53 10.81 20.54
N ILE A 355 -0.20 11.29 19.34
CA ILE A 355 -1.23 11.64 18.35
C ILE A 355 -2.10 10.41 18.00
N TYR A 356 -1.50 9.22 17.99
CA TYR A 356 -2.18 7.96 17.69
C TYR A 356 -3.21 7.58 18.76
N PHE A 357 -2.77 7.41 20.02
CA PHE A 357 -3.67 6.96 21.08
C PHE A 357 -4.78 7.97 21.37
N ARG A 358 -4.48 9.28 21.29
CA ARG A 358 -5.51 10.31 21.41
C ARG A 358 -6.47 10.28 20.22
N GLY A 359 -5.98 10.04 19.01
CA GLY A 359 -6.82 9.84 17.82
C GLY A 359 -7.84 8.72 18.03
N LYS A 360 -7.37 7.53 18.45
CA LYS A 360 -8.24 6.38 18.77
C LYS A 360 -9.34 6.74 19.78
N GLU A 361 -8.98 7.41 20.87
CA GLU A 361 -9.92 7.83 21.91
C GLU A 361 -10.99 8.81 21.37
N LEU A 362 -10.60 9.78 20.53
CA LEU A 362 -11.53 10.73 19.93
C LEU A 362 -12.45 10.07 18.89
N ALA A 363 -11.94 9.12 18.11
CA ALA A 363 -12.75 8.32 17.20
C ALA A 363 -13.79 7.48 17.95
N ARG A 364 -13.44 6.92 19.12
CA ARG A 364 -14.39 6.25 20.02
C ARG A 364 -15.49 7.19 20.49
N PHE A 365 -15.16 8.41 20.92
CA PHE A 365 -16.17 9.39 21.35
C PHE A 365 -17.10 9.76 20.19
N ALA A 366 -16.56 9.93 18.98
CA ALA A 366 -17.36 10.17 17.78
C ALA A 366 -18.31 9.00 17.50
N ARG A 367 -17.84 7.76 17.66
CA ARG A 367 -18.69 6.57 17.54
C ARG A 367 -19.83 6.56 18.57
N LEU A 368 -19.57 6.96 19.81
CA LEU A 368 -20.61 7.09 20.85
C LEU A 368 -21.64 8.19 20.53
N ALA A 369 -21.21 9.31 19.94
CA ALA A 369 -22.13 10.36 19.49
C ALA A 369 -23.08 9.83 18.39
N LEU A 370 -22.58 9.05 17.44
CA LEU A 370 -23.41 8.41 16.42
C LEU A 370 -24.39 7.38 17.01
N ILE A 371 -23.96 6.58 18.00
CA ILE A 371 -24.86 5.63 18.68
C ILE A 371 -25.95 6.39 19.44
N ALA A 372 -25.62 7.47 20.14
CA ALA A 372 -26.60 8.33 20.82
C ALA A 372 -27.64 8.88 19.82
N TYR A 373 -27.18 9.34 18.65
CA TYR A 373 -28.04 9.80 17.56
C TYR A 373 -28.98 8.69 17.06
N GLN A 374 -28.47 7.47 16.82
CA GLN A 374 -29.29 6.32 16.39
C GLN A 374 -30.35 5.91 17.43
N LEU A 375 -30.08 6.12 18.72
CA LEU A 375 -31.04 5.87 19.80
C LEU A 375 -32.06 7.01 20.01
N GLY A 376 -31.96 8.09 19.23
CA GLY A 376 -32.80 9.27 19.37
C GLY A 376 -32.42 10.20 20.53
N ASP A 377 -31.27 10.00 21.18
CA ASP A 377 -30.74 10.89 22.22
C ASP A 377 -29.89 12.00 21.59
N LEU A 378 -30.56 12.93 20.91
CA LEU A 378 -29.93 14.00 20.16
C LEU A 378 -29.13 14.95 21.06
N ASP A 379 -29.63 15.25 22.26
CA ASP A 379 -28.93 16.13 23.21
C ASP A 379 -27.58 15.53 23.61
N LYS A 380 -27.53 14.23 23.92
CA LYS A 380 -26.26 13.56 24.23
C LYS A 380 -25.34 13.51 23.01
N ALA A 381 -25.86 13.21 21.82
CA ALA A 381 -25.08 13.19 20.59
C ALA A 381 -24.40 14.55 20.33
N LEU A 382 -25.16 15.65 20.42
CA LEU A 382 -24.67 17.01 20.21
C LEU A 382 -23.69 17.43 21.32
N ASN A 383 -23.92 17.04 22.58
CA ASN A 383 -23.01 17.35 23.68
C ASN A 383 -21.64 16.68 23.51
N ILE A 384 -21.61 15.40 23.12
CA ILE A 384 -20.36 14.68 22.84
C ILE A 384 -19.64 15.33 21.66
N ALA A 385 -20.35 15.58 20.55
CA ALA A 385 -19.77 16.17 19.34
C ALA A 385 -19.28 17.62 19.57
N ASN A 386 -19.97 18.41 20.39
CA ASN A 386 -19.50 19.74 20.78
C ASN A 386 -18.24 19.67 21.64
N SER A 387 -18.14 18.70 22.54
CA SER A 387 -16.93 18.51 23.37
C SER A 387 -15.73 18.02 22.55
N LEU A 388 -15.98 17.20 21.52
CA LEU A 388 -14.98 16.77 20.55
C LEU A 388 -14.34 17.93 19.79
N LYS A 389 -15.11 18.98 19.45
CA LYS A 389 -14.58 20.20 18.81
C LYS A 389 -13.38 20.75 19.58
N SER A 390 -13.52 20.96 20.89
CA SER A 390 -12.45 21.49 21.75
C SER A 390 -11.22 20.56 21.81
N CYS A 391 -11.44 19.24 21.82
CA CYS A 391 -10.36 18.26 21.83
C CYS A 391 -9.55 18.27 20.53
N ILE A 392 -10.22 18.39 19.39
CA ILE A 392 -9.59 18.43 18.07
C ILE A 392 -8.89 19.77 17.86
N GLN A 393 -9.48 20.88 18.32
CA GLN A 393 -8.86 22.21 18.28
C GLN A 393 -7.46 22.23 18.88
N TYR A 394 -7.24 21.52 19.98
CA TYR A 394 -5.93 21.44 20.62
C TYR A 394 -4.83 21.01 19.63
N TRP A 395 -5.12 20.01 18.80
CA TRP A 395 -4.19 19.51 17.78
C TRP A 395 -4.13 20.40 16.55
N LEU A 396 -5.27 20.92 16.08
CA LEU A 396 -5.33 21.79 14.91
C LEU A 396 -4.63 23.13 15.15
N ASP A 397 -4.73 23.69 16.36
CA ASP A 397 -4.00 24.90 16.78
C ASP A 397 -2.52 24.65 17.07
N SER A 398 -2.04 23.41 16.89
CA SER A 398 -0.66 23.03 17.22
C SER A 398 -0.29 23.40 18.67
N ARG A 399 -1.16 23.10 19.62
CA ARG A 399 -0.91 23.33 21.05
C ARG A 399 -0.12 22.18 21.68
N GLY A 400 0.43 22.43 22.86
CA GLY A 400 1.20 21.45 23.62
C GLY A 400 2.65 21.28 23.16
N SER A 401 3.37 20.42 23.88
CA SER A 401 4.78 20.12 23.60
C SER A 401 4.96 19.31 22.31
N ASN A 402 4.03 18.39 22.02
CA ASN A 402 4.08 17.50 20.85
C ASN A 402 3.14 17.94 19.71
N LYS A 403 3.16 19.23 19.39
CA LYS A 403 2.27 19.83 18.38
C LYS A 403 2.51 19.32 16.95
N LEU A 404 1.51 19.48 16.08
CA LEU A 404 1.62 19.27 14.64
C LEU A 404 2.45 20.37 13.97
N ILE A 405 3.35 19.97 13.07
CA ILE A 405 4.29 20.82 12.33
C ILE A 405 4.29 20.36 10.87
N TYR A 406 4.41 21.29 9.93
CA TYR A 406 4.68 20.96 8.53
C TYR A 406 6.19 20.84 8.29
N ASP A 407 6.63 19.66 7.87
CA ASP A 407 8.00 19.38 7.49
C ASP A 407 8.30 19.88 6.07
N THR A 408 9.16 20.88 6.00
CA THR A 408 9.60 21.53 4.75
C THR A 408 10.56 20.70 3.91
N ILE A 409 11.13 19.62 4.48
CA ILE A 409 12.14 18.80 3.81
C ILE A 409 11.49 17.75 2.93
N TRP A 410 10.52 17.02 3.47
CA TRP A 410 9.81 15.98 2.74
C TRP A 410 8.44 16.42 2.22
N GLY A 411 7.81 17.41 2.86
CA GLY A 411 6.49 17.90 2.49
C GLY A 411 5.38 17.04 3.08
N GLY A 412 5.02 17.34 4.33
CA GLY A 412 3.89 16.73 5.03
C GLY A 412 3.78 17.18 6.48
N ILE A 413 2.69 16.79 7.14
CA ILE A 413 2.44 17.14 8.54
C ILE A 413 3.04 16.04 9.43
N VAL A 414 3.77 16.42 10.47
CA VAL A 414 4.43 15.52 11.42
C VAL A 414 4.30 16.03 12.85
N THR A 415 4.58 15.20 13.85
CA THR A 415 4.65 15.63 15.26
C THR A 415 5.99 16.26 15.61
N LYS A 416 5.97 17.27 16.51
CA LYS A 416 7.17 17.97 16.96
C LYS A 416 8.16 17.06 17.69
N HIS A 417 7.68 16.15 18.54
CA HIS A 417 8.56 15.19 19.21
C HIS A 417 9.18 14.23 18.20
N GLY A 418 8.44 13.82 17.17
CA GLY A 418 8.98 13.04 16.07
C GLY A 418 10.21 13.71 15.40
N LEU A 419 10.18 15.03 15.20
CA LEU A 419 11.33 15.75 14.62
C LEU A 419 12.59 15.71 15.53
N ALA A 420 12.40 15.52 16.84
CA ALA A 420 13.49 15.40 17.81
C ALA A 420 13.94 13.95 18.01
N ASP A 421 13.02 13.00 17.97
CA ASP A 421 13.21 11.55 18.15
C ASP A 421 12.40 10.79 17.08
N GLN A 422 13.11 10.11 16.18
CA GLN A 422 12.53 9.37 15.06
C GLN A 422 11.70 8.14 15.47
N GLY A 423 11.81 7.68 16.71
CA GLY A 423 10.96 6.63 17.27
C GLY A 423 9.67 7.14 17.92
N ALA A 424 9.58 8.45 18.20
CA ALA A 424 8.40 9.04 18.83
C ALA A 424 7.18 8.95 17.91
N ASP A 425 6.01 8.76 18.53
CA ASP A 425 4.73 8.55 17.83
C ASP A 425 4.84 7.49 16.73
N PHE A 426 5.46 6.34 17.04
CA PHE A 426 5.62 5.21 16.12
C PHE A 426 6.35 5.57 14.81
N GLY A 427 7.18 6.62 14.85
CA GLY A 427 7.90 7.12 13.69
C GLY A 427 7.07 8.03 12.79
N ASN A 428 6.13 8.79 13.36
CA ASN A 428 5.34 9.76 12.61
C ASN A 428 6.24 10.75 11.81
N SER A 429 7.31 11.29 12.38
CA SER A 429 8.25 12.13 11.62
C SER A 429 9.07 11.39 10.56
N MET A 430 9.06 10.07 10.60
CA MET A 430 9.60 9.20 9.57
C MET A 430 8.52 8.81 8.56
N TYR A 431 7.38 9.51 8.55
CA TYR A 431 6.23 9.27 7.69
C TYR A 431 5.61 7.89 7.83
N ASN A 432 5.79 7.24 8.99
CA ASN A 432 5.05 6.05 9.33
C ASN A 432 3.61 6.45 9.68
N ASP A 433 2.65 5.68 9.19
CA ASP A 433 1.33 5.56 9.82
C ASP A 433 0.47 6.84 9.82
N HIS A 434 0.78 7.83 8.97
CA HIS A 434 -0.02 9.08 8.92
C HIS A 434 -1.49 8.79 8.64
N HIS A 435 -1.79 7.93 7.67
CA HIS A 435 -3.17 7.48 7.41
C HIS A 435 -3.85 6.84 8.65
N PHE A 436 -3.16 5.97 9.41
CA PHE A 436 -3.70 5.40 10.65
C PHE A 436 -4.00 6.49 11.68
N HIS A 437 -3.02 7.37 11.93
CA HIS A 437 -3.13 8.39 12.97
C HIS A 437 -4.20 9.41 12.62
N TYR A 438 -4.11 10.00 11.41
CA TYR A 438 -4.94 11.12 10.99
C TYR A 438 -6.35 10.67 10.59
N GLY A 439 -6.50 9.42 10.11
CA GLY A 439 -7.80 8.81 9.83
C GLY A 439 -8.75 8.90 11.02
N HIS A 440 -8.27 8.62 12.25
CA HIS A 440 -9.09 8.74 13.47
C HIS A 440 -9.61 10.16 13.73
N TYR A 441 -8.78 11.19 13.49
CA TYR A 441 -9.21 12.59 13.62
C TYR A 441 -10.21 12.96 12.54
N ILE A 442 -9.97 12.55 11.30
CA ILE A 442 -10.88 12.82 10.19
C ILE A 442 -12.22 12.11 10.39
N TYR A 443 -12.25 10.91 10.99
CA TYR A 443 -13.49 10.25 11.39
C TYR A 443 -14.29 11.13 12.37
N ALA A 444 -13.63 11.59 13.45
CA ALA A 444 -14.27 12.42 14.46
C ALA A 444 -14.77 13.76 13.89
N VAL A 445 -13.98 14.40 13.02
CA VAL A 445 -14.42 15.60 12.29
C VAL A 445 -15.64 15.32 11.42
N SER A 446 -15.66 14.21 10.69
CA SER A 446 -16.79 13.83 9.84
C SER A 446 -18.08 13.68 10.63
N VAL A 447 -18.01 13.10 11.84
CA VAL A 447 -19.17 12.99 12.75
C VAL A 447 -19.63 14.35 13.25
N ILE A 448 -18.70 15.27 13.59
CA ILE A 448 -19.05 16.65 13.96
C ILE A 448 -19.81 17.32 12.80
N LEU A 449 -19.31 17.20 11.57
CA LEU A 449 -19.95 17.80 10.39
C LEU A 449 -21.29 17.15 10.05
N PHE A 450 -21.44 15.85 10.29
CA PHE A 450 -22.73 15.18 10.14
C PHE A 450 -23.79 15.75 11.10
N LEU A 451 -23.42 16.02 12.36
CA LEU A 451 -24.36 16.48 13.39
C LEU A 451 -24.63 18.00 13.36
N PHE A 452 -23.62 18.82 13.03
CA PHE A 452 -23.73 20.27 13.04
C PHE A 452 -23.81 20.92 11.65
N GLY A 453 -23.48 20.18 10.60
CA GLY A 453 -23.37 20.70 9.24
C GLY A 453 -22.11 21.53 8.99
N THR A 454 -21.88 21.87 7.72
CA THR A 454 -20.71 22.66 7.29
C THR A 454 -20.84 24.17 7.54
N ASN A 455 -22.03 24.65 7.90
CA ASN A 455 -22.26 26.04 8.26
C ASN A 455 -21.88 26.35 9.72
N ASP A 456 -21.43 25.33 10.48
CA ASP A 456 -20.97 25.52 11.84
C ASP A 456 -19.76 26.48 11.88
N PRO A 457 -19.78 27.55 12.71
CA PRO A 457 -18.68 28.50 12.80
C PRO A 457 -17.34 27.86 13.14
N TRP A 458 -17.36 26.76 13.91
CA TRP A 458 -16.15 26.00 14.22
C TRP A 458 -15.49 25.48 12.94
N PHE A 459 -16.27 24.86 12.05
CA PHE A 459 -15.71 24.33 10.82
C PHE A 459 -15.14 25.44 9.96
N SER A 460 -15.85 26.56 9.84
CA SER A 460 -15.37 27.74 9.09
C SER A 460 -14.02 28.24 9.60
N GLN A 461 -13.82 28.25 10.92
CA GLN A 461 -12.55 28.66 11.55
C GLN A 461 -11.40 27.67 11.30
N TYR A 462 -11.67 26.36 11.35
CA TYR A 462 -10.63 25.32 11.31
C TYR A 462 -10.50 24.63 9.94
N LYS A 463 -11.31 25.04 8.95
CA LYS A 463 -11.40 24.40 7.64
C LYS A 463 -10.04 24.12 7.01
N SER A 464 -9.18 25.14 6.92
CA SER A 464 -7.85 24.98 6.30
C SER A 464 -6.99 23.94 7.01
N ARG A 465 -6.97 23.92 8.34
CA ARG A 465 -6.19 22.94 9.13
C ARG A 465 -6.69 21.52 8.91
N ILE A 466 -8.01 21.34 8.91
CA ILE A 466 -8.65 20.05 8.66
C ILE A 466 -8.33 19.55 7.25
N PHE A 467 -8.47 20.40 6.23
CA PHE A 467 -8.14 20.05 4.85
C PHE A 467 -6.66 19.69 4.70
N ALA A 468 -5.76 20.41 5.36
CA ALA A 468 -4.32 20.11 5.30
C ALA A 468 -4.00 18.76 5.95
N LEU A 469 -4.64 18.42 7.07
CA LEU A 469 -4.47 17.12 7.74
C LEU A 469 -4.97 15.95 6.89
N VAL A 470 -6.14 16.06 6.25
CA VAL A 470 -6.65 14.98 5.38
C VAL A 470 -5.88 14.89 4.07
N GLN A 471 -5.43 16.01 3.49
CA GLN A 471 -4.66 16.02 2.26
C GLN A 471 -3.25 15.44 2.43
N ASP A 472 -2.71 15.38 3.64
CA ASP A 472 -1.41 14.75 3.87
C ASP A 472 -1.33 13.30 3.35
N TYR A 473 -2.43 12.53 3.44
CA TYR A 473 -2.51 11.17 2.89
C TYR A 473 -3.44 11.04 1.67
N THR A 474 -4.35 11.98 1.43
CA THR A 474 -5.37 11.89 0.36
C THR A 474 -5.13 12.82 -0.84
N ASN A 475 -4.08 13.66 -0.82
CA ASN A 475 -3.85 14.63 -1.88
C ASN A 475 -3.87 13.96 -3.26
N SER A 476 -4.74 14.45 -4.13
CA SER A 476 -4.89 13.97 -5.52
C SER A 476 -4.33 14.96 -6.54
N ASP A 477 -3.85 16.12 -6.10
CA ASP A 477 -3.22 17.13 -6.96
C ASP A 477 -1.74 16.81 -7.20
N LEU A 478 -1.42 16.42 -8.44
CA LEU A 478 -0.06 16.14 -8.90
C LEU A 478 0.85 17.38 -8.92
N HIS A 479 0.28 18.58 -8.83
CA HIS A 479 1.01 19.86 -8.84
C HIS A 479 1.03 20.54 -7.46
N SER A 480 0.60 19.83 -6.41
CA SER A 480 0.62 20.36 -5.04
C SER A 480 2.03 20.77 -4.65
N LYS A 481 2.16 21.99 -4.12
CA LYS A 481 3.42 22.53 -3.58
C LYS A 481 3.79 21.93 -2.22
N TYR A 482 2.86 21.20 -1.61
CA TYR A 482 2.91 20.89 -0.19
C TYR A 482 2.83 19.41 0.16
N PHE A 483 2.03 18.65 -0.59
CA PHE A 483 1.80 17.24 -0.30
C PHE A 483 2.07 16.38 -1.52
N THR A 484 2.72 15.24 -1.30
CA THR A 484 2.90 14.24 -2.35
C THR A 484 1.54 13.58 -2.67
N PRO A 485 1.25 13.22 -3.94
CA PRO A 485 0.01 12.54 -4.27
C PRO A 485 -0.13 11.18 -3.61
N PHE A 486 -1.29 10.92 -3.01
CA PHE A 486 -1.69 9.64 -2.42
C PHE A 486 -0.55 8.96 -1.64
N ARG A 487 -0.05 9.63 -0.59
CA ARG A 487 1.20 9.30 0.10
C ARG A 487 1.40 7.80 0.34
N HIS A 488 0.38 7.14 0.89
CA HIS A 488 0.43 5.74 1.31
C HIS A 488 -0.03 4.74 0.25
N MET A 489 -0.93 5.13 -0.67
CA MET A 489 -1.52 4.19 -1.63
C MET A 489 -0.50 3.73 -2.67
N ASP A 490 -0.44 2.41 -2.87
CA ASP A 490 0.21 1.76 -4.00
C ASP A 490 -0.87 1.23 -4.95
N PHE A 491 -1.02 1.89 -6.10
CA PHE A 491 -2.08 1.58 -7.06
C PHE A 491 -1.92 0.22 -7.74
N PHE A 492 -0.72 -0.38 -7.73
CA PHE A 492 -0.54 -1.72 -8.28
C PHE A 492 -0.89 -2.80 -7.26
N ASP A 493 -0.53 -2.61 -5.99
CA ASP A 493 -0.90 -3.57 -4.95
C ASP A 493 -2.35 -3.39 -4.45
N GLY A 494 -2.94 -2.24 -4.76
CA GLY A 494 -4.30 -1.86 -4.38
C GLY A 494 -4.47 -1.64 -2.87
N ASN A 495 -3.36 -1.52 -2.14
CA ASN A 495 -3.30 -1.30 -0.70
C ASN A 495 -2.32 -0.18 -0.33
N SER A 496 -2.37 0.24 0.92
CA SER A 496 -1.50 1.24 1.49
C SER A 496 -0.23 0.65 2.10
N TRP A 497 0.86 1.42 2.12
CA TRP A 497 2.10 1.11 2.83
C TRP A 497 2.28 1.99 4.06
N ALA A 498 2.49 1.37 5.22
CA ALA A 498 2.60 2.01 6.52
C ALA A 498 3.93 2.73 6.71
N ASN A 499 5.05 2.02 6.50
CA ASN A 499 6.38 2.55 6.81
C ASN A 499 6.88 3.56 5.78
N GLY A 500 7.45 4.66 6.29
CA GLY A 500 8.00 5.74 5.50
C GLY A 500 9.51 5.63 5.30
N LEU A 501 10.28 6.53 5.90
CA LEU A 501 11.70 6.76 5.55
C LEU A 501 12.69 5.67 6.00
N HIS A 502 12.25 4.68 6.77
CA HIS A 502 13.11 3.58 7.19
C HIS A 502 13.46 2.62 6.04
N VAL A 503 14.72 2.20 5.98
CA VAL A 503 15.23 1.21 5.03
C VAL A 503 15.10 -0.18 5.64
N PHE A 504 14.31 -1.04 5.00
CA PHE A 504 14.22 -2.46 5.31
C PHE A 504 14.60 -3.28 4.07
N GLU A 505 15.26 -4.43 4.26
CA GLU A 505 15.51 -5.37 3.16
C GLU A 505 14.20 -5.86 2.55
N ASN A 506 13.18 -6.07 3.39
CA ASN A 506 11.82 -6.43 3.01
C ASN A 506 11.04 -5.25 2.37
N SER A 507 11.65 -4.07 2.27
CA SER A 507 11.10 -2.81 1.74
C SER A 507 9.89 -2.28 2.50
N ARG A 508 8.69 -2.30 1.90
CA ARG A 508 7.48 -1.73 2.49
C ARG A 508 6.70 -2.78 3.26
N ASN A 509 6.00 -2.35 4.31
CA ASN A 509 5.06 -3.19 5.06
C ASN A 509 3.76 -2.48 5.39
N GLN A 510 2.76 -3.29 5.71
CA GLN A 510 1.48 -2.90 6.23
C GLN A 510 1.06 -3.96 7.27
N GLU A 511 0.68 -3.51 8.46
CA GLU A 511 0.15 -4.38 9.52
C GLU A 511 -1.36 -4.20 9.61
N SER A 512 -1.85 -3.11 10.21
CA SER A 512 -3.28 -2.89 10.42
C SER A 512 -4.01 -2.46 9.14
N THR A 513 -4.51 -3.43 8.39
CA THR A 513 -5.36 -3.16 7.23
C THR A 513 -6.66 -2.45 7.61
N SER A 514 -7.21 -2.77 8.78
CA SER A 514 -8.43 -2.15 9.30
C SER A 514 -8.27 -0.66 9.63
N GLU A 515 -7.10 -0.22 10.09
CA GLU A 515 -6.83 1.22 10.28
C GLU A 515 -6.67 1.96 8.93
N SER A 516 -6.09 1.31 7.92
CA SER A 516 -6.06 1.87 6.55
C SER A 516 -7.46 2.04 5.97
N VAL A 517 -8.29 1.00 6.08
CA VAL A 517 -9.70 1.03 5.68
C VAL A 517 -10.44 2.14 6.43
N ASN A 518 -10.21 2.29 7.74
CA ASN A 518 -10.79 3.37 8.53
C ASN A 518 -10.35 4.76 8.02
N ALA A 519 -9.09 4.93 7.60
CA ALA A 519 -8.58 6.19 7.09
C ALA A 519 -9.30 6.64 5.80
N TYR A 520 -9.39 5.77 4.78
CA TYR A 520 -10.10 6.11 3.54
C TYR A 520 -11.61 6.21 3.73
N TYR A 521 -12.20 5.42 4.63
CA TYR A 521 -13.60 5.59 5.04
C TYR A 521 -13.85 6.96 5.66
N SER A 522 -12.97 7.39 6.55
CA SER A 522 -13.03 8.70 7.19
C SER A 522 -12.90 9.83 6.17
N ALA A 523 -11.95 9.73 5.23
CA ALA A 523 -11.78 10.70 4.16
C ALA A 523 -13.00 10.75 3.22
N TYR A 524 -13.56 9.59 2.85
CA TYR A 524 -14.79 9.50 2.06
C TYR A 524 -15.95 10.24 2.73
N LEU A 525 -16.20 9.96 4.01
CA LEU A 525 -17.24 10.63 4.80
C LEU A 525 -16.99 12.15 4.87
N PHE A 526 -15.74 12.56 5.13
CA PHE A 526 -15.38 13.97 5.20
C PHE A 526 -15.66 14.71 3.90
N TYR A 527 -15.14 14.22 2.77
CA TYR A 527 -15.32 14.84 1.46
C TYR A 527 -16.80 14.86 1.05
N HIS A 528 -17.56 13.83 1.41
CA HIS A 528 -19.00 13.81 1.21
C HIS A 528 -19.71 14.89 2.04
N CYS A 529 -19.38 15.04 3.33
CA CYS A 529 -19.94 16.09 4.20
C CYS A 529 -19.66 17.50 3.69
N VAL A 530 -18.46 17.77 3.17
CA VAL A 530 -18.08 19.11 2.65
C VAL A 530 -18.54 19.36 1.21
N GLY A 531 -19.20 18.39 0.58
CA GLY A 531 -19.75 18.49 -0.78
C GLY A 531 -18.71 18.37 -1.90
N ASP A 532 -17.48 17.90 -1.61
CA ASP A 532 -16.48 17.56 -2.62
C ASP A 532 -16.71 16.11 -3.10
N LEU A 533 -17.74 15.94 -3.93
CA LEU A 533 -18.16 14.63 -4.42
C LEU A 533 -17.12 13.95 -5.32
N TYR A 534 -16.23 14.73 -5.96
CA TYR A 534 -15.15 14.18 -6.77
C TYR A 534 -14.11 13.49 -5.89
N SER A 535 -13.59 14.19 -4.88
CA SER A 535 -12.65 13.60 -3.92
C SER A 535 -13.30 12.48 -3.11
N ALA A 536 -14.59 12.61 -2.76
CA ALA A 536 -15.34 11.54 -2.11
C ALA A 536 -15.39 10.27 -2.98
N ASN A 537 -15.68 10.39 -4.29
CA ASN A 537 -15.69 9.24 -5.19
C ASN A 537 -14.32 8.56 -5.29
N ILE A 538 -13.24 9.34 -5.39
CA ILE A 538 -11.87 8.80 -5.38
C ILE A 538 -11.64 8.05 -4.06
N MET A 539 -11.95 8.64 -2.90
CA MET A 539 -11.74 7.96 -1.62
C MET A 539 -12.58 6.69 -1.49
N ASN A 540 -13.80 6.64 -2.02
CA ASN A 540 -14.62 5.43 -2.02
C ASN A 540 -14.04 4.33 -2.93
N LEU A 541 -13.43 4.70 -4.06
CA LEU A 541 -12.69 3.77 -4.92
C LEU A 541 -11.47 3.19 -4.20
N LEU A 542 -10.65 4.05 -3.59
CA LEU A 542 -9.47 3.63 -2.83
C LEU A 542 -9.85 2.77 -1.63
N LEU A 543 -10.89 3.14 -0.90
CA LEU A 543 -11.47 2.34 0.18
C LEU A 543 -11.89 0.95 -0.30
N THR A 544 -12.57 0.88 -1.46
CA THR A 544 -13.01 -0.40 -2.03
C THR A 544 -11.82 -1.25 -2.45
N SER A 545 -10.79 -0.65 -3.05
CA SER A 545 -9.52 -1.32 -3.37
C SER A 545 -8.85 -1.87 -2.11
N GLU A 546 -8.69 -1.05 -1.07
CA GLU A 546 -8.02 -1.41 0.18
C GLU A 546 -8.73 -2.58 0.87
N ILE A 547 -10.08 -2.57 0.91
CA ILE A 547 -10.89 -3.67 1.45
C ILE A 547 -10.64 -4.96 0.66
N LEU A 548 -10.70 -4.90 -0.68
CA LEU A 548 -10.53 -6.08 -1.51
C LEU A 548 -9.11 -6.65 -1.39
N SER A 549 -8.08 -5.80 -1.47
CA SER A 549 -6.69 -6.22 -1.27
C SER A 549 -6.47 -6.82 0.12
N SER A 550 -7.06 -6.26 1.17
CA SER A 550 -7.03 -6.86 2.52
C SER A 550 -7.67 -8.25 2.53
N GLN A 551 -8.80 -8.43 1.86
CA GLN A 551 -9.47 -9.73 1.76
C GLN A 551 -8.70 -10.76 0.91
N TYR A 552 -7.90 -10.34 -0.07
CA TYR A 552 -7.02 -11.27 -0.80
C TYR A 552 -5.76 -11.61 -0.01
N TYR A 553 -5.09 -10.61 0.55
CA TYR A 553 -3.70 -10.72 0.98
C TYR A 553 -3.53 -10.83 2.49
N TRP A 554 -4.53 -10.47 3.29
CA TRP A 554 -4.52 -10.67 4.75
C TRP A 554 -5.49 -11.75 5.21
N HIS A 555 -6.71 -11.80 4.67
CA HIS A 555 -7.72 -12.76 5.09
C HIS A 555 -7.49 -14.15 4.47
N THR A 556 -6.51 -14.88 5.01
CA THR A 556 -6.10 -16.19 4.48
C THR A 556 -7.06 -17.30 4.87
N GLY A 557 -6.86 -18.51 4.32
CA GLY A 557 -7.67 -19.68 4.66
C GLY A 557 -9.06 -19.70 4.01
N SER A 558 -9.38 -18.73 3.15
CA SER A 558 -10.54 -18.80 2.26
C SER A 558 -10.38 -19.95 1.26
N GLN A 559 -11.46 -20.69 1.01
CA GLN A 559 -11.48 -21.72 -0.04
C GLN A 559 -11.47 -21.11 -1.45
N SER A 560 -12.05 -19.91 -1.62
CA SER A 560 -12.17 -19.23 -2.91
C SER A 560 -10.95 -18.38 -3.27
N LYS A 561 -10.12 -18.02 -2.29
CA LYS A 561 -8.94 -17.14 -2.46
C LYS A 561 -7.69 -17.74 -1.80
N GLN A 562 -7.04 -18.68 -2.50
CA GLN A 562 -5.82 -19.34 -2.03
C GLN A 562 -4.56 -18.60 -2.54
N ILE A 563 -4.12 -17.59 -1.79
CA ILE A 563 -2.88 -16.84 -2.11
C ILE A 563 -1.64 -17.53 -1.55
N TYR A 564 -1.70 -17.93 -0.28
CA TYR A 564 -0.58 -18.54 0.43
C TYR A 564 -0.75 -20.05 0.55
N PRO A 565 0.34 -20.82 0.60
CA PRO A 565 0.28 -22.27 0.82
C PRO A 565 -0.38 -22.64 2.14
N HIS A 566 -0.98 -23.84 2.18
CA HIS A 566 -1.80 -24.32 3.30
C HIS A 566 -1.10 -24.24 4.67
N GLU A 567 0.21 -24.51 4.71
CA GLU A 567 0.99 -24.48 5.95
C GLU A 567 0.85 -23.14 6.68
N PHE A 568 0.97 -22.03 5.95
CA PHE A 568 0.80 -20.68 6.47
C PHE A 568 -0.67 -20.24 6.51
N SER A 569 -1.44 -20.51 5.46
CA SER A 569 -2.83 -20.06 5.37
C SER A 569 -3.75 -20.70 6.40
N SER A 570 -3.30 -21.77 7.08
CA SER A 570 -4.00 -22.38 8.21
C SER A 570 -4.13 -21.46 9.44
N ASN A 571 -3.34 -20.38 9.52
CA ASN A 571 -3.50 -19.33 10.52
C ASN A 571 -4.72 -18.42 10.22
N CYS A 572 -5.29 -18.50 9.03
CA CYS A 572 -6.43 -17.72 8.55
C CYS A 572 -6.27 -16.20 8.51
N ILE A 573 -5.12 -15.65 8.90
CA ILE A 573 -4.81 -14.23 8.74
C ILE A 573 -3.31 -14.01 8.52
N VAL A 574 -2.96 -12.89 7.89
CA VAL A 574 -1.60 -12.30 7.94
C VAL A 574 -1.57 -11.28 9.07
N GLY A 575 -0.45 -11.23 9.79
CA GLY A 575 -0.14 -10.13 10.70
C GLY A 575 0.48 -8.98 9.93
N VAL A 576 1.79 -9.07 9.66
CA VAL A 576 2.53 -8.08 8.88
C VAL A 576 2.74 -8.61 7.46
N LEU A 577 2.28 -7.86 6.45
CA LEU A 577 2.63 -8.12 5.06
C LEU A 577 3.72 -7.13 4.63
N TRP A 578 4.82 -7.68 4.16
CA TRP A 578 5.89 -6.99 3.48
C TRP A 578 5.79 -7.18 1.98
N GLU A 579 6.59 -6.46 1.21
CA GLU A 579 6.70 -6.72 -0.23
C GLU A 579 7.28 -8.12 -0.54
N ASN A 580 8.10 -8.68 0.35
CA ASN A 580 8.75 -9.98 0.14
C ASN A 580 8.35 -11.08 1.12
N SER A 581 7.57 -10.77 2.16
CA SER A 581 7.13 -11.76 3.16
C SER A 581 5.72 -11.49 3.66
N ALA A 582 5.00 -12.56 4.01
CA ALA A 582 3.76 -12.52 4.76
C ALA A 582 4.01 -13.22 6.10
N GLU A 583 3.75 -12.55 7.21
CA GLU A 583 4.18 -12.98 8.54
C GLU A 583 3.00 -12.97 9.53
N PHE A 584 2.83 -14.08 10.27
CA PHE A 584 1.87 -14.19 11.36
C PHE A 584 2.52 -13.69 12.66
N THR A 585 2.68 -12.37 12.75
CA THR A 585 3.41 -11.66 13.81
C THR A 585 2.81 -10.26 14.02
N THR A 586 3.21 -9.55 15.08
CA THR A 586 3.00 -8.10 15.19
C THR A 586 4.27 -7.36 15.58
N TRP A 587 4.25 -6.03 15.52
CA TRP A 587 5.35 -5.19 16.03
C TRP A 587 5.49 -5.19 17.56
N PHE A 588 4.49 -5.68 18.30
CA PHE A 588 4.40 -5.52 19.76
C PHE A 588 4.12 -6.83 20.52
N GLY A 589 4.11 -7.98 19.82
CA GLY A 589 4.06 -9.30 20.44
C GLY A 589 3.40 -10.38 19.58
N ASN A 590 3.70 -11.65 19.86
CA ASN A 590 3.25 -12.78 19.04
C ASN A 590 2.06 -13.55 19.63
N ASN A 591 1.34 -12.95 20.58
CA ASN A 591 0.13 -13.57 21.09
C ASN A 591 -0.94 -13.57 19.98
N PRO A 592 -1.66 -14.69 19.75
CA PRO A 592 -2.66 -14.77 18.69
C PRO A 592 -3.72 -13.68 18.76
N GLU A 593 -4.16 -13.27 19.96
CA GLU A 593 -5.15 -12.20 20.11
C GLU A 593 -4.67 -10.84 19.59
N TYR A 594 -3.36 -10.58 19.60
CA TYR A 594 -2.77 -9.36 19.05
C TYR A 594 -2.81 -9.40 17.53
N ILE A 595 -2.35 -10.53 16.96
CA ILE A 595 -2.24 -10.73 15.51
C ILE A 595 -3.63 -10.72 14.84
N TYR A 596 -4.65 -11.32 15.46
CA TYR A 596 -6.02 -11.25 14.94
C TYR A 596 -6.67 -9.90 15.19
N GLY A 597 -6.57 -9.36 16.41
CA GLY A 597 -7.27 -8.14 16.81
C GLY A 597 -6.82 -6.89 16.03
N ILE A 598 -5.53 -6.80 15.69
CA ILE A 598 -4.97 -5.64 14.98
C ILE A 598 -5.53 -5.49 13.55
N GLN A 599 -6.05 -6.57 12.95
CA GLN A 599 -6.71 -6.57 11.65
C GLN A 599 -8.21 -6.25 11.70
N MET A 600 -8.76 -6.05 12.90
CA MET A 600 -10.21 -5.89 13.12
C MET A 600 -10.58 -4.53 13.69
N LEU A 601 -9.64 -3.88 14.41
CA LEU A 601 -9.85 -2.56 15.01
C LEU A 601 -9.53 -1.42 14.03
N PRO A 602 -10.21 -0.27 14.09
CA PRO A 602 -11.39 0.00 14.90
C PRO A 602 -12.67 -0.62 14.31
N PHE A 603 -13.65 -0.88 15.18
CA PHE A 603 -14.99 -1.33 14.75
C PHE A 603 -15.92 -0.15 14.51
N THR A 604 -16.22 0.09 13.23
CA THR A 604 -17.21 1.06 12.74
C THR A 604 -18.05 0.38 11.64
N PRO A 605 -19.09 1.00 11.05
CA PRO A 605 -19.87 0.37 9.98
C PRO A 605 -19.02 -0.26 8.87
N ILE A 606 -17.97 0.42 8.40
CA ILE A 606 -17.10 -0.10 7.33
C ILE A 606 -16.48 -1.48 7.64
N SER A 607 -16.33 -1.83 8.92
CA SER A 607 -15.79 -3.12 9.35
C SER A 607 -16.65 -4.30 8.87
N MET A 608 -17.95 -4.12 8.61
CA MET A 608 -18.82 -5.15 8.03
C MET A 608 -18.45 -5.49 6.58
N ALA A 609 -17.98 -4.50 5.81
CA ALA A 609 -17.48 -4.74 4.46
C ALA A 609 -16.08 -5.37 4.48
N LEU A 610 -15.21 -4.98 5.42
CA LEU A 610 -13.87 -5.56 5.56
C LEU A 610 -13.93 -7.03 6.00
N LEU A 611 -14.61 -7.30 7.12
CA LEU A 611 -14.71 -8.62 7.76
C LEU A 611 -15.73 -9.51 7.04
N ASN A 612 -15.35 -9.96 5.84
CA ASN A 612 -16.18 -10.81 4.98
C ASN A 612 -16.71 -12.05 5.74
N SER A 613 -18.04 -12.19 5.80
CA SER A 613 -18.69 -13.27 6.55
C SER A 613 -18.40 -14.68 6.01
N GLU A 614 -18.12 -14.83 4.71
CA GLU A 614 -17.74 -16.12 4.11
C GLU A 614 -16.38 -16.59 4.58
N TRP A 615 -15.39 -15.69 4.59
CA TRP A 615 -14.09 -15.95 5.20
C TRP A 615 -14.24 -16.24 6.69
N LEU A 616 -14.96 -15.37 7.41
CA LEU A 616 -15.04 -15.43 8.86
C LEU A 616 -15.75 -16.69 9.37
N ARG A 617 -16.73 -17.24 8.64
CA ARG A 617 -17.36 -18.53 8.98
C ARG A 617 -16.34 -19.67 9.10
N HIS A 618 -15.28 -19.63 8.30
CA HIS A 618 -14.21 -20.62 8.33
C HIS A 618 -13.12 -20.25 9.34
N SER A 619 -12.63 -19.01 9.27
CA SER A 619 -11.52 -18.54 10.11
C SER A 619 -11.89 -18.44 11.59
N TRP A 620 -13.16 -18.13 11.93
CA TRP A 620 -13.59 -17.98 13.31
C TRP A 620 -13.34 -19.21 14.17
N LYS A 621 -13.49 -20.42 13.62
CA LYS A 621 -13.18 -21.66 14.35
C LYS A 621 -11.70 -21.73 14.77
N VAL A 622 -10.81 -21.26 13.91
CA VAL A 622 -9.37 -21.20 14.17
C VAL A 622 -9.05 -20.06 15.13
N ILE A 623 -9.61 -18.87 14.90
CA ILE A 623 -9.43 -17.68 15.74
C ILE A 623 -9.88 -17.98 17.17
N LYS A 624 -11.13 -18.42 17.37
CA LYS A 624 -11.72 -18.74 18.67
C LYS A 624 -10.90 -19.79 19.41
N ARG A 625 -10.52 -20.88 18.73
CA ARG A 625 -9.67 -21.93 19.30
C ARG A 625 -8.32 -21.38 19.75
N ASN A 626 -7.62 -20.64 18.89
CA ASN A 626 -6.27 -20.15 19.16
C ASN A 626 -6.24 -18.97 20.16
N THR A 627 -7.40 -18.42 20.51
CA THR A 627 -7.54 -17.27 21.43
C THR A 627 -8.46 -17.63 22.58
N ILE A 628 -9.77 -17.39 22.47
CA ILE A 628 -10.75 -17.48 23.56
C ILE A 628 -10.77 -18.86 24.24
N ASP A 629 -10.72 -19.95 23.48
CA ASP A 629 -10.88 -21.30 24.05
C ASP A 629 -9.58 -21.82 24.69
N CYS A 630 -8.40 -21.37 24.24
CA CYS A 630 -7.10 -21.85 24.69
C CYS A 630 -6.27 -20.82 25.48
N ASN A 631 -6.70 -19.56 25.59
CA ASN A 631 -6.01 -18.50 26.32
C ASN A 631 -6.89 -17.94 27.44
N PRO A 632 -6.91 -18.56 28.64
CA PRO A 632 -7.69 -18.08 29.78
C PRO A 632 -7.17 -16.75 30.36
N LYS A 633 -6.01 -16.26 29.91
CA LYS A 633 -5.37 -15.02 30.37
C LYS A 633 -5.50 -13.87 29.36
N ILE A 634 -6.30 -14.04 28.31
CA ILE A 634 -6.56 -12.98 27.34
C ILE A 634 -7.10 -11.73 28.05
N SER A 635 -6.53 -10.58 27.74
CA SER A 635 -7.00 -9.32 28.32
C SER A 635 -8.39 -8.97 27.77
N CYS A 636 -9.21 -8.25 28.55
CA CYS A 636 -10.57 -7.92 28.13
C CYS A 636 -10.61 -7.01 26.90
N GLU A 637 -9.60 -6.15 26.74
CA GLU A 637 -9.45 -5.25 25.59
C GLU A 637 -9.40 -6.03 24.28
N TRP A 638 -8.50 -7.02 24.19
CA TRP A 638 -8.36 -7.86 23.01
C TRP A 638 -9.51 -8.86 22.87
N LYS A 639 -9.97 -9.46 23.98
CA LYS A 639 -11.11 -10.37 23.97
C LYS A 639 -12.37 -9.68 23.42
N GLY A 640 -12.59 -8.41 23.76
CA GLY A 640 -13.71 -7.62 23.24
C GLY A 640 -13.68 -7.48 21.71
N LEU A 641 -12.52 -7.17 21.13
CA LEU A 641 -12.36 -7.09 19.66
C LEU A 641 -12.66 -8.43 18.98
N LEU A 642 -12.16 -9.54 19.55
CA LEU A 642 -12.42 -10.88 19.01
C LEU A 642 -13.89 -11.27 19.11
N LEU A 643 -14.56 -10.98 20.23
CA LEU A 643 -15.99 -11.23 20.39
C LEU A 643 -16.82 -10.42 19.38
N MET A 644 -16.43 -9.17 19.09
CA MET A 644 -17.10 -8.36 18.07
C MET A 644 -16.94 -8.97 16.67
N ALA A 645 -15.74 -9.39 16.26
CA ALA A 645 -15.58 -10.10 14.99
C ALA A 645 -16.40 -11.40 14.98
N GLY A 646 -16.26 -12.23 16.02
CA GLY A 646 -17.01 -13.48 16.14
C GLY A 646 -18.52 -13.29 16.06
N ALA A 647 -19.06 -12.19 16.58
CA ALA A 647 -20.49 -11.92 16.57
C ALA A 647 -21.10 -11.92 15.17
N ILE A 648 -20.32 -11.61 14.12
CA ILE A 648 -20.78 -11.66 12.72
C ILE A 648 -21.26 -13.08 12.34
N VAL A 649 -20.62 -14.14 12.88
CA VAL A 649 -20.82 -15.53 12.42
C VAL A 649 -21.17 -16.52 13.54
N ASP A 650 -20.96 -16.15 14.80
CA ASP A 650 -21.20 -17.00 15.97
C ASP A 650 -22.40 -16.47 16.77
N PRO A 651 -23.59 -17.09 16.63
CA PRO A 651 -24.77 -16.68 17.37
C PRO A 651 -24.67 -17.02 18.87
N SER A 652 -23.68 -17.83 19.29
CA SER A 652 -23.49 -18.17 20.71
C SER A 652 -22.90 -17.02 21.51
N ILE A 653 -22.40 -15.96 20.87
CA ILE A 653 -21.91 -14.77 21.55
C ILE A 653 -23.11 -13.92 21.95
N THR A 654 -23.20 -13.64 23.24
CA THR A 654 -24.35 -13.01 23.88
C THR A 654 -23.99 -11.66 24.49
N ILE A 655 -25.02 -10.96 24.97
CA ILE A 655 -24.89 -9.75 25.76
C ILE A 655 -24.04 -9.99 27.02
N ASP A 656 -24.18 -11.16 27.65
CA ASP A 656 -23.46 -11.50 28.89
C ASP A 656 -21.96 -11.61 28.66
N ASP A 657 -21.54 -12.13 27.51
CA ASP A 657 -20.13 -12.19 27.12
C ASP A 657 -19.52 -10.79 27.08
N ILE A 658 -20.23 -9.82 26.46
CA ILE A 658 -19.79 -8.42 26.38
C ILE A 658 -19.83 -7.77 27.77
N ASN A 659 -20.86 -8.04 28.58
CA ASN A 659 -20.99 -7.46 29.91
C ASN A 659 -19.96 -7.97 30.91
N SER A 660 -19.44 -9.18 30.71
CA SER A 660 -18.39 -9.78 31.51
C SER A 660 -17.02 -9.12 31.34
N LEU A 661 -16.82 -8.37 30.25
CA LEU A 661 -15.57 -7.65 29.99
C LEU A 661 -15.42 -6.47 30.97
N THR A 662 -14.28 -6.40 31.65
CA THR A 662 -13.99 -5.35 32.64
C THR A 662 -13.33 -4.12 32.02
N SER A 663 -12.76 -4.24 30.82
CA SER A 663 -12.10 -3.17 30.07
C SER A 663 -12.22 -3.39 28.56
N PHE A 664 -11.94 -2.34 27.78
CA PHE A 664 -12.01 -2.31 26.32
C PHE A 664 -10.78 -1.59 25.76
N ASP A 665 -10.40 -1.92 24.52
CA ASP A 665 -9.37 -1.15 23.78
C ASP A 665 -9.67 0.35 23.85
N ASN A 666 -8.63 1.19 23.89
CA ASN A 666 -8.80 2.63 24.09
C ASN A 666 -9.54 3.33 22.93
N GLY A 667 -9.60 2.71 21.75
CA GLY A 667 -10.43 3.11 20.61
C GLY A 667 -11.82 2.47 20.57
N ASN A 668 -12.22 1.71 21.60
CA ASN A 668 -13.50 1.01 21.67
C ASN A 668 -14.19 1.15 23.03
N SER A 669 -15.44 0.72 23.12
CA SER A 669 -16.22 0.78 24.36
C SER A 669 -17.24 -0.34 24.47
N ARG A 670 -17.77 -0.55 25.68
CA ARG A 670 -18.88 -1.49 25.92
C ARG A 670 -20.09 -1.13 25.07
N THR A 671 -20.44 0.14 25.01
CA THR A 671 -21.59 0.62 24.24
C THR A 671 -21.44 0.31 22.75
N ASN A 672 -20.25 0.51 22.17
CA ASN A 672 -20.00 0.15 20.77
C ASN A 672 -20.04 -1.37 20.55
N ALA A 673 -19.52 -2.17 21.49
CA ALA A 673 -19.59 -3.63 21.42
C ALA A 673 -21.03 -4.16 21.48
N LEU A 674 -21.88 -3.61 22.36
CA LEU A 674 -23.31 -3.96 22.44
C LEU A 674 -24.08 -3.51 21.19
N TRP A 675 -23.82 -2.31 20.70
CA TRP A 675 -24.37 -1.85 19.43
C TRP A 675 -23.97 -2.77 18.28
N TRP A 676 -22.70 -3.11 18.16
CA TRP A 676 -22.19 -4.00 17.11
C TRP A 676 -22.84 -5.38 17.17
N LEU A 677 -22.92 -5.96 18.37
CA LEU A 677 -23.63 -7.21 18.60
C LEU A 677 -25.09 -7.11 18.13
N SER A 678 -25.77 -6.01 18.44
CA SER A 678 -27.16 -5.79 18.02
C SER A 678 -27.32 -5.80 16.49
N ILE A 679 -26.40 -5.17 15.75
CA ILE A 679 -26.40 -5.17 14.28
C ILE A 679 -26.09 -6.57 13.70
N CYS A 680 -25.25 -7.34 14.39
CA CYS A 680 -25.00 -8.74 14.01
C CYS A 680 -26.21 -9.65 14.27
N ARG A 681 -27.21 -9.19 15.04
CA ARG A 681 -28.43 -9.96 15.35
C ARG A 681 -29.67 -9.48 14.59
N SER A 682 -29.63 -8.27 14.05
CA SER A 682 -30.68 -7.68 13.20
C SER A 682 -30.77 -8.30 11.81
#